data_AF-A0A0H1B3N2-F1
#
_entry.id   AF-A0A0H1B3N2-F1
#
_cell.length_a   1.000
_cell.length_b   1.000
_cell.length_c   1.000
_cell.angle_alpha   90.00
_cell.angle_beta   90.00
_cell.angle_gamma   90.00
#
_symmetry.space_group_name_H-M   'P 1'
#
loop_
_entity.id
_entity.type
_entity.pdbx_description
1 polymer ?
#
loop_
_entity_poly.entity_id
_entity_poly.type
_entity_poly.pdbx_seq_one_letter_code
_entity_poly.pdbx_strand_id
1 'polypeptide(L)'
;MLTTLLSLLGLQIAWIASPIWACDSCYGPSDYNAHKRLVRRMQPEALNATTKPKGPIEWGQINFIHTTDTHGWLAGHLKEENYGADWGDFASFIRNMRKKANELKVDLLVVDTGDLHDGNGLSDITIPNGAYSKDIFSQIDYDLLTVGNHELYVTEVAYDTFANFSSVYGAKYLTSNVQILNDATGEFVDMGHKYRYFTTDHGLRIMAFGVLFDFQGNSNVSRITKAEDMIKEQWFTEAVMAEDVDLFVVIGHNPVRSTEPSSTLTTIQKTIRGMRPDKPIQIFGGHAHVRDFVVWDEASTGLAAGQYCETVGWLSMSGIKSPTFKGSMKPQGVPNPSRKAVVKNSTSSQVPGYQCPEGEQDMLYSRRYLDWNRLTFAYHAVGSQDPKFDTRLGKWVTGDITEFRKANDLSTVLACVPQTYCADCKPFGEEGNIFKLLEDALAATVVNASRADKPRLIITNTGSIRFDLIKGPFTLDDAYITSPFKNPFQFIPDVPYAQAKQVLDILNAGPFQKKRSDNPEVDTYSSSMLAGHESCVDPPLITSRQMRRDLLKPRSITRHRRDETEIYPGYTTTDDFGTDGDDTPHSTIPRFPQPNDVQANASFPTDGSDPETVDLVFVSFIGKDYVLPAVNQVGGSYTAEDLQPYTPPDFTGDMVLMKYAEMFWQEGVPTCPFALES
;
A
#
# COMPACT_ATOMS: atom_id res chain seq x y z
N MET A 1 17.49 -74.24 5.73
CA MET A 1 17.39 -75.33 6.73
C MET A 1 16.71 -74.73 7.95
N LEU A 2 15.38 -74.82 8.05
CA LEU A 2 14.64 -75.89 8.73
C LEU A 2 15.11 -76.07 10.19
N THR A 3 14.33 -75.59 11.17
CA THR A 3 13.47 -76.38 12.11
C THR A 3 14.28 -77.00 13.27
N THR A 4 13.92 -77.05 14.55
CA THR A 4 12.63 -77.00 15.30
C THR A 4 12.90 -77.38 16.77
N LEU A 5 12.01 -76.97 17.69
CA LEU A 5 11.55 -77.69 18.93
C LEU A 5 12.57 -78.03 20.05
N LEU A 6 12.25 -78.18 21.33
CA LEU A 6 11.17 -77.85 22.29
C LEU A 6 11.60 -78.50 23.64
N SER A 7 11.31 -77.90 24.81
CA SER A 7 11.07 -78.50 26.15
C SER A 7 11.50 -77.52 27.25
N LEU A 8 10.60 -76.76 27.88
CA LEU A 8 9.70 -77.04 29.02
C LEU A 8 10.37 -77.29 30.41
N LEU A 9 10.08 -76.30 31.27
CA LEU A 9 9.82 -76.31 32.72
C LEU A 9 10.95 -76.35 33.76
N GLY A 10 10.95 -75.30 34.59
CA GLY A 10 11.57 -75.27 35.92
C GLY A 10 11.55 -73.86 36.54
N LEU A 11 10.41 -73.48 37.13
CA LEU A 11 10.19 -72.23 37.88
C LEU A 11 11.23 -72.03 39.00
N GLN A 12 11.79 -70.81 39.12
CA GLN A 12 12.05 -70.15 40.41
C GLN A 12 12.32 -68.64 40.23
N ILE A 13 11.25 -67.86 40.42
CA ILE A 13 11.09 -66.68 41.28
C ILE A 13 12.36 -65.87 41.59
N ALA A 14 12.52 -64.71 40.93
CA ALA A 14 12.93 -63.42 41.52
C ALA A 14 12.93 -62.32 40.44
N TRP A 15 11.80 -61.61 40.27
CA TRP A 15 11.76 -60.37 39.50
C TRP A 15 12.04 -59.20 40.43
N ILE A 16 13.17 -58.54 40.21
CA ILE A 16 13.44 -57.19 40.69
C ILE A 16 12.62 -56.28 39.78
N ALA A 17 11.42 -55.91 40.23
CA ALA A 17 10.65 -54.83 39.64
C ALA A 17 11.21 -53.51 40.18
N SER A 18 11.84 -52.71 39.32
CA SER A 18 12.11 -51.31 39.60
C SER A 18 10.77 -50.60 39.87
N PRO A 19 10.63 -49.82 40.95
CA PRO A 19 9.42 -49.03 41.17
C PRO A 19 9.35 -47.95 40.10
N ILE A 20 8.40 -48.09 39.18
CA ILE A 20 7.87 -46.99 38.40
C ILE A 20 7.17 -46.08 39.41
N TRP A 21 7.75 -44.92 39.66
CA TRP A 21 7.05 -43.85 40.36
C TRP A 21 5.93 -43.38 39.43
N ALA A 22 4.70 -43.83 39.73
CA ALA A 22 3.50 -43.23 39.18
C ALA A 22 3.42 -41.80 39.73
N CYS A 23 3.64 -40.80 38.87
CA CYS A 23 3.24 -39.44 39.18
C CYS A 23 1.71 -39.37 39.19
N ASP A 24 1.15 -39.18 40.38
CA ASP A 24 -0.21 -38.72 40.62
C ASP A 24 -0.35 -37.27 40.10
N SER A 25 -0.61 -37.12 38.80
CA SER A 25 -1.41 -36.01 38.23
C SER A 25 -1.63 -36.19 36.72
N CYS A 26 -2.35 -37.23 36.32
CA CYS A 26 -2.94 -37.30 34.96
C CYS A 26 -4.25 -36.50 34.86
N TYR A 27 -4.30 -35.32 35.51
CA TYR A 27 -5.30 -34.29 35.30
C TYR A 27 -4.53 -33.02 34.94
N GLY A 28 -4.22 -32.85 33.66
CA GLY A 28 -3.95 -31.51 33.14
C GLY A 28 -5.20 -30.65 33.34
N PRO A 29 -5.07 -29.32 33.46
CA PRO A 29 -6.23 -28.45 33.54
C PRO A 29 -7.09 -28.66 32.28
N SER A 30 -8.20 -29.36 32.47
CA SER A 30 -9.32 -29.45 31.56
C SER A 30 -10.02 -28.10 31.61
N ASP A 31 -9.44 -27.10 30.94
CA ASP A 31 -10.16 -25.86 30.68
C ASP A 31 -10.95 -25.99 29.39
N TYR A 32 -12.22 -25.63 29.52
CA TYR A 32 -13.34 -25.99 28.68
C TYR A 32 -13.37 -25.11 27.43
N ASN A 33 -13.38 -25.76 26.25
CA ASN A 33 -14.10 -25.30 25.05
C ASN A 33 -13.95 -23.82 24.65
N ALA A 34 -12.73 -23.39 24.35
CA ALA A 34 -12.56 -22.59 23.14
C ALA A 34 -12.32 -23.60 22.01
N HIS A 35 -13.35 -23.91 21.21
CA HIS A 35 -13.07 -24.29 19.83
C HIS A 35 -12.35 -23.09 19.22
N LYS A 36 -11.01 -23.06 19.31
CA LYS A 36 -10.18 -22.19 18.47
C LYS A 36 -10.62 -22.54 17.06
N ARG A 37 -11.40 -21.65 16.45
CA ARG A 37 -11.78 -21.78 15.05
C ARG A 37 -10.44 -21.81 14.31
N LEU A 38 -10.06 -22.99 13.85
CA LEU A 38 -8.83 -23.21 13.10
C LEU A 38 -9.00 -22.49 11.76
N VAL A 39 -8.86 -21.16 11.74
CA VAL A 39 -8.73 -20.38 10.52
C VAL A 39 -7.36 -20.71 10.00
N ARG A 40 -7.27 -21.67 9.08
CA ARG A 40 -5.99 -22.05 8.49
C ARG A 40 -5.72 -21.10 7.33
N ARG A 41 -5.14 -19.92 7.68
CA ARG A 41 -4.39 -18.90 6.89
C ARG A 41 -4.99 -17.50 6.67
N MET A 42 -4.18 -16.50 6.35
CA MET A 42 -3.65 -15.35 7.11
C MET A 42 -2.44 -15.65 8.01
N GLN A 43 -1.52 -14.69 8.16
CA GLN A 43 -0.41 -14.81 9.10
C GLN A 43 -0.95 -15.13 10.50
N PRO A 44 -0.28 -15.99 11.30
CA PRO A 44 -0.79 -16.42 12.60
C PRO A 44 -1.08 -15.27 13.59
N GLU A 45 -0.41 -14.14 13.40
CA GLU A 45 -0.49 -12.93 14.23
C GLU A 45 -1.59 -11.97 13.76
N ALA A 46 -2.18 -12.18 12.57
CA ALA A 46 -3.15 -11.26 11.99
C ALA A 46 -4.53 -11.34 12.66
N LEU A 47 -5.16 -10.17 12.79
CA LEU A 47 -6.53 -10.06 13.26
C LEU A 47 -7.53 -10.44 12.16
N ASN A 48 -8.69 -10.97 12.58
CA ASN A 48 -9.73 -11.38 11.65
C ASN A 48 -10.74 -10.26 11.41
N ALA A 49 -11.04 -9.99 10.14
CA ALA A 49 -12.16 -9.15 9.76
C ALA A 49 -13.48 -9.71 10.30
N THR A 50 -14.30 -8.82 10.83
CA THR A 50 -15.61 -9.15 11.41
C THR A 50 -16.76 -8.71 10.51
N THR A 51 -16.57 -7.65 9.72
CA THR A 51 -17.57 -7.11 8.79
C THR A 51 -17.56 -7.86 7.46
N LYS A 52 -18.73 -8.26 6.98
CA LYS A 52 -18.87 -9.01 5.72
C LYS A 52 -19.09 -8.09 4.52
N PRO A 53 -18.73 -8.55 3.31
CA PRO A 53 -19.18 -7.94 2.06
C PRO A 53 -20.70 -7.70 2.01
N LYS A 54 -21.12 -6.58 1.43
CA LYS A 54 -22.52 -6.17 1.30
C LYS A 54 -23.31 -6.99 0.28
N GLY A 55 -22.63 -7.65 -0.65
CA GLY A 55 -23.27 -8.42 -1.71
C GLY A 55 -22.28 -8.98 -2.72
N PRO A 56 -22.75 -9.86 -3.64
CA PRO A 56 -21.89 -10.39 -4.70
C PRO A 56 -21.43 -9.29 -5.68
N ILE A 57 -20.18 -9.37 -6.13
CA ILE A 57 -19.66 -8.58 -7.26
C ILE A 57 -20.37 -8.92 -8.58
N GLU A 58 -20.52 -7.92 -9.43
CA GLU A 58 -21.02 -8.06 -10.79
C GLU A 58 -19.93 -8.59 -11.74
N TRP A 59 -20.31 -9.48 -12.66
CA TRP A 59 -19.44 -10.09 -13.67
C TRP A 59 -19.89 -9.68 -15.07
N GLY A 60 -18.95 -9.19 -15.86
CA GLY A 60 -19.16 -8.74 -17.24
C GLY A 60 -18.47 -9.63 -18.27
N GLN A 61 -18.50 -9.17 -19.51
CA GLN A 61 -17.78 -9.76 -20.65
C GLN A 61 -16.28 -9.92 -20.37
N ILE A 62 -15.68 -8.87 -19.82
CA ILE A 62 -14.30 -8.84 -19.33
C ILE A 62 -14.29 -8.23 -17.93
N ASN A 63 -13.40 -8.76 -17.10
CA ASN A 63 -13.29 -8.42 -15.68
C ASN A 63 -11.82 -8.17 -15.35
N PHE A 64 -11.59 -7.37 -14.32
CA PHE A 64 -10.26 -6.99 -13.87
C PHE A 64 -10.17 -7.09 -12.36
N ILE A 65 -9.08 -7.70 -11.89
CA ILE A 65 -8.59 -7.58 -10.52
C ILE A 65 -7.37 -6.68 -10.58
N HIS A 66 -7.34 -5.63 -9.75
CA HIS A 66 -6.30 -4.61 -9.78
C HIS A 66 -5.68 -4.42 -8.39
N THR A 67 -4.35 -4.41 -8.34
CA THR A 67 -3.52 -4.03 -7.19
C THR A 67 -2.61 -2.87 -7.56
N THR A 68 -2.21 -2.08 -6.56
CA THR A 68 -1.29 -0.95 -6.73
C THR A 68 -0.71 -0.58 -5.37
N ASP A 69 0.46 0.06 -5.36
CA ASP A 69 1.02 0.70 -4.17
C ASP A 69 1.09 -0.30 -2.99
N THR A 70 1.53 -1.53 -3.26
CA THR A 70 1.53 -2.62 -2.26
C THR A 70 2.61 -2.42 -1.20
N HIS A 71 3.71 -1.75 -1.54
CA HIS A 71 4.81 -1.38 -0.62
C HIS A 71 5.24 -2.50 0.33
N GLY A 72 5.29 -3.75 -0.15
CA GLY A 72 5.80 -4.89 0.62
C GLY A 72 4.85 -5.46 1.67
N TRP A 73 3.59 -5.00 1.78
CA TRP A 73 2.57 -5.47 2.74
C TRP A 73 2.02 -6.89 2.47
N LEU A 74 2.87 -7.78 1.97
CA LEU A 74 2.50 -9.13 1.52
C LEU A 74 2.17 -10.06 2.70
N ALA A 75 2.54 -9.69 3.93
CA ALA A 75 2.17 -10.40 5.15
C ALA A 75 0.73 -10.10 5.62
N GLY A 76 0.06 -9.11 5.01
CA GLY A 76 -1.20 -8.55 5.52
C GLY A 76 -0.99 -7.69 6.76
N HIS A 77 -2.01 -6.91 7.12
CA HIS A 77 -1.96 -6.07 8.31
C HIS A 77 -2.18 -6.92 9.55
N LEU A 78 -1.15 -7.06 10.39
CA LEU A 78 -1.24 -7.92 11.57
C LEU A 78 -2.16 -7.35 12.65
N LYS A 79 -2.28 -6.01 12.71
CA LYS A 79 -2.97 -5.29 13.78
C LYS A 79 -4.27 -4.61 13.34
N GLU A 80 -4.64 -4.72 12.06
CA GLU A 80 -5.87 -4.13 11.53
C GLU A 80 -6.79 -5.23 11.00
N GLU A 81 -7.98 -5.33 11.61
CA GLU A 81 -8.90 -6.42 11.34
C GLU A 81 -9.32 -6.52 9.88
N ASN A 82 -9.49 -5.38 9.20
CA ASN A 82 -10.05 -5.33 7.85
C ASN A 82 -9.06 -5.76 6.75
N TYR A 83 -7.76 -5.85 7.05
CA TYR A 83 -6.70 -6.01 6.04
C TYR A 83 -5.73 -7.16 6.35
N GLY A 84 -6.15 -8.13 7.16
CA GLY A 84 -5.28 -9.21 7.66
C GLY A 84 -4.99 -10.36 6.70
N ALA A 85 -5.49 -10.37 5.46
CA ALA A 85 -5.12 -11.43 4.50
C ALA A 85 -3.67 -11.27 4.04
N ASP A 86 -2.95 -12.38 3.88
CA ASP A 86 -1.60 -12.34 3.31
C ASP A 86 -1.61 -12.66 1.80
N TRP A 87 -0.44 -12.58 1.18
CA TRP A 87 -0.27 -12.83 -0.25
C TRP A 87 -0.61 -14.28 -0.65
N GLY A 88 -0.55 -15.23 0.28
CA GLY A 88 -0.99 -16.61 0.04
C GLY A 88 -2.52 -16.75 0.02
N ASP A 89 -3.23 -15.96 0.82
CA ASP A 89 -4.68 -15.81 0.69
C ASP A 89 -5.04 -15.16 -0.65
N PHE A 90 -4.31 -14.12 -1.06
CA PHE A 90 -4.52 -13.47 -2.35
C PHE A 90 -4.22 -14.42 -3.53
N ALA A 91 -3.14 -15.20 -3.48
CA ALA A 91 -2.87 -16.25 -4.46
C ALA A 91 -4.00 -17.27 -4.54
N SER A 92 -4.60 -17.59 -3.39
CA SER A 92 -5.76 -18.48 -3.32
C SER A 92 -6.99 -17.85 -3.94
N PHE A 93 -7.23 -16.56 -3.66
CA PHE A 93 -8.29 -15.75 -4.25
C PHE A 93 -8.18 -15.72 -5.78
N ILE A 94 -7.03 -15.31 -6.33
CA ILE A 94 -6.80 -15.21 -7.78
C ILE A 94 -7.06 -16.54 -8.49
N ARG A 95 -6.53 -17.65 -7.96
CA ARG A 95 -6.73 -18.97 -8.58
C ARG A 95 -8.21 -19.34 -8.67
N ASN A 96 -8.97 -19.09 -7.60
CA ASN A 96 -10.40 -19.40 -7.57
C ASN A 96 -11.21 -18.43 -8.44
N MET A 97 -10.82 -17.15 -8.49
CA MET A 97 -11.45 -16.14 -9.33
C MET A 97 -11.27 -16.44 -10.83
N ARG A 98 -10.07 -16.82 -11.26
CA ARG A 98 -9.82 -17.28 -12.64
C ARG A 98 -10.62 -18.54 -12.97
N LYS A 99 -10.67 -19.51 -12.05
CA LYS A 99 -11.50 -20.70 -12.22
C LYS A 99 -12.98 -20.33 -12.43
N LYS A 100 -13.51 -19.42 -11.61
CA LYS A 100 -14.89 -18.93 -11.72
C LYS A 100 -15.12 -18.18 -13.04
N ALA A 101 -14.17 -17.36 -13.49
CA ALA A 101 -14.24 -16.69 -14.79
C ALA A 101 -14.37 -17.70 -15.94
N ASN A 102 -13.56 -18.76 -15.94
CA ASN A 102 -13.62 -19.83 -16.93
C ASN A 102 -14.96 -20.59 -16.91
N GLU A 103 -15.51 -20.87 -15.73
CA GLU A 103 -16.84 -21.49 -15.57
C GLU A 103 -17.96 -20.59 -16.12
N LEU A 104 -17.83 -19.27 -15.94
CA LEU A 104 -18.75 -18.26 -16.47
C LEU A 104 -18.51 -17.94 -17.95
N LYS A 105 -17.41 -18.44 -18.53
CA LYS A 105 -16.94 -18.17 -19.90
C LYS A 105 -16.71 -16.68 -20.16
N VAL A 106 -16.10 -15.98 -19.22
CA VAL A 106 -15.79 -14.55 -19.31
C VAL A 106 -14.30 -14.33 -19.12
N ASP A 107 -13.76 -13.25 -19.70
CA ASP A 107 -12.36 -12.92 -19.50
C ASP A 107 -12.13 -12.31 -18.11
N LEU A 108 -11.00 -12.66 -17.48
CA LEU A 108 -10.52 -12.04 -16.25
C LEU A 108 -9.03 -11.73 -16.39
N LEU A 109 -8.69 -10.45 -16.30
CA LEU A 109 -7.31 -9.98 -16.28
C LEU A 109 -6.90 -9.56 -14.87
N VAL A 110 -5.67 -9.86 -14.47
CA VAL A 110 -5.10 -9.42 -13.20
C VAL A 110 -4.01 -8.38 -13.49
N VAL A 111 -4.12 -7.21 -12.87
CA VAL A 111 -3.33 -6.02 -13.17
C VAL A 111 -2.64 -5.49 -11.93
N ASP A 112 -1.38 -5.08 -12.05
CA ASP A 112 -0.68 -4.32 -11.02
C ASP A 112 -0.10 -2.99 -11.54
N THR A 113 -0.07 -1.95 -10.72
CA THR A 113 0.45 -0.62 -11.12
C THR A 113 1.64 -0.12 -10.29
N GLY A 114 2.48 -1.01 -9.78
CA GLY A 114 3.82 -0.68 -9.27
C GLY A 114 3.85 -0.22 -7.81
N ASP A 115 5.06 0.17 -7.35
CA ASP A 115 5.42 0.47 -5.96
C ASP A 115 5.26 -0.75 -5.03
N LEU A 116 6.28 -1.60 -5.04
CA LEU A 116 6.28 -2.94 -4.44
C LEU A 116 7.08 -3.05 -3.14
N HIS A 117 7.81 -2.01 -2.74
CA HIS A 117 8.64 -1.94 -1.53
C HIS A 117 8.64 -0.52 -0.91
N ASP A 118 9.42 -0.28 0.14
CA ASP A 118 9.50 0.96 0.94
C ASP A 118 8.22 1.27 1.72
N GLY A 119 7.93 0.42 2.68
CA GLY A 119 6.80 0.54 3.58
C GLY A 119 6.56 -0.68 4.47
N ASN A 120 7.42 -1.72 4.42
CA ASN A 120 7.23 -2.94 5.19
C ASN A 120 8.55 -3.68 5.40
N GLY A 121 8.74 -4.26 6.59
CA GLY A 121 9.98 -4.99 6.92
C GLY A 121 10.19 -6.20 6.02
N LEU A 122 9.13 -6.78 5.45
CA LEU A 122 9.24 -7.92 4.53
C LEU A 122 10.00 -7.58 3.24
N SER A 123 9.89 -6.34 2.75
CA SER A 123 10.64 -5.86 1.59
C SER A 123 11.94 -5.15 2.00
N ASP A 124 11.93 -4.38 3.08
CA ASP A 124 12.93 -3.33 3.32
C ASP A 124 14.09 -3.77 4.22
N ILE A 125 14.01 -4.98 4.80
CA ILE A 125 15.13 -5.60 5.53
C ILE A 125 16.21 -6.18 4.60
N THR A 126 15.85 -6.39 3.32
CA THR A 126 16.76 -6.99 2.32
C THR A 126 17.58 -5.93 1.59
N ILE A 127 18.73 -6.35 1.03
CA ILE A 127 19.57 -5.47 0.21
C ILE A 127 19.79 -6.16 -1.16
N PRO A 128 19.34 -5.54 -2.28
CA PRO A 128 18.52 -4.33 -2.35
C PRO A 128 17.11 -4.55 -1.77
N ASN A 129 16.39 -3.45 -1.48
CA ASN A 129 15.00 -3.53 -1.02
C ASN A 129 14.15 -4.35 -2.00
N GLY A 130 13.27 -5.17 -1.45
CA GLY A 130 12.36 -6.02 -2.19
C GLY A 130 12.98 -7.29 -2.80
N ALA A 131 14.26 -7.59 -2.55
CA ALA A 131 14.92 -8.77 -3.11
C ALA A 131 14.17 -10.08 -2.77
N TYR A 132 13.64 -10.19 -1.55
CA TYR A 132 12.78 -11.31 -1.16
C TYR A 132 11.30 -11.10 -1.55
N SER A 133 10.73 -9.92 -1.30
CA SER A 133 9.30 -9.70 -1.51
C SER A 133 8.89 -9.84 -2.98
N LYS A 134 9.77 -9.52 -3.93
CA LYS A 134 9.51 -9.70 -5.37
C LYS A 134 9.42 -11.16 -5.78
N ASP A 135 10.12 -12.09 -5.13
CA ASP A 135 9.99 -13.53 -5.37
C ASP A 135 8.62 -14.05 -4.91
N ILE A 136 8.12 -13.55 -3.78
CA ILE A 136 6.76 -13.80 -3.30
C ILE A 136 5.72 -13.18 -4.23
N PHE A 137 5.95 -11.94 -4.67
CA PHE A 137 5.06 -11.23 -5.58
C PHE A 137 4.90 -12.01 -6.91
N SER A 138 6.02 -12.53 -7.43
CA SER A 138 6.13 -13.32 -8.66
C SER A 138 5.35 -14.64 -8.66
N GLN A 139 4.79 -15.05 -7.52
CA GLN A 139 3.91 -16.22 -7.43
C GLN A 139 2.52 -15.97 -8.00
N ILE A 140 2.14 -14.71 -8.23
CA ILE A 140 0.90 -14.35 -8.89
C ILE A 140 1.14 -14.20 -10.39
N ASP A 141 0.38 -14.96 -11.16
CA ASP A 141 0.35 -14.86 -12.62
C ASP A 141 -0.48 -13.63 -13.04
N TYR A 142 0.12 -12.44 -12.94
CA TYR A 142 -0.45 -11.19 -13.46
C TYR A 142 -0.52 -11.23 -15.00
N ASP A 143 -1.50 -10.53 -15.57
CA ASP A 143 -1.63 -10.37 -17.01
C ASP A 143 -0.95 -9.11 -17.52
N LEU A 144 -0.98 -8.03 -16.74
CA LEU A 144 -0.37 -6.75 -17.06
C LEU A 144 0.17 -6.13 -15.78
N LEU A 145 1.39 -5.59 -15.82
CA LEU A 145 1.98 -4.89 -14.68
C LEU A 145 3.01 -3.87 -15.15
N THR A 146 3.26 -2.85 -14.34
CA THR A 146 4.19 -1.74 -14.67
C THR A 146 5.06 -1.40 -13.46
N VAL A 147 6.11 -0.64 -13.71
CA VAL A 147 7.01 -0.09 -12.69
C VAL A 147 6.37 1.08 -11.94
N GLY A 148 6.69 1.22 -10.65
CA GLY A 148 6.42 2.41 -9.84
C GLY A 148 7.63 3.33 -9.71
N ASN A 149 7.49 4.45 -9.01
CA ASN A 149 8.64 5.32 -8.75
C ASN A 149 9.57 4.76 -7.69
N HIS A 150 9.07 3.92 -6.77
CA HIS A 150 9.87 3.31 -5.71
C HIS A 150 10.95 2.37 -6.25
N GLU A 151 10.66 1.68 -7.35
CA GLU A 151 11.65 0.84 -8.04
C GLU A 151 12.78 1.62 -8.74
N LEU A 152 12.69 2.95 -8.84
CA LEU A 152 13.57 3.78 -9.68
C LEU A 152 14.45 4.75 -8.90
N TYR A 153 14.17 4.98 -7.61
CA TYR A 153 14.95 5.89 -6.78
C TYR A 153 16.40 5.42 -6.59
N VAL A 154 16.60 4.12 -6.36
CA VAL A 154 17.91 3.51 -6.01
C VAL A 154 18.43 2.70 -7.18
N THR A 155 19.70 2.89 -7.53
CA THR A 155 20.35 2.22 -8.68
C THR A 155 20.28 0.69 -8.58
N GLU A 156 20.61 0.14 -7.41
CA GLU A 156 20.61 -1.31 -7.18
C GLU A 156 19.19 -1.89 -7.29
N VAL A 157 18.18 -1.17 -6.80
CA VAL A 157 16.77 -1.56 -6.91
C VAL A 157 16.31 -1.51 -8.36
N ALA A 158 16.67 -0.47 -9.11
CA ALA A 158 16.31 -0.34 -10.52
C ALA A 158 16.89 -1.48 -11.37
N TYR A 159 18.18 -1.80 -11.16
CA TYR A 159 18.82 -2.93 -11.83
C TYR A 159 18.24 -4.28 -11.41
N ASP A 160 17.97 -4.48 -10.12
CA ASP A 160 17.37 -5.72 -9.63
C ASP A 160 15.95 -5.91 -10.19
N THR A 161 15.14 -4.85 -10.23
CA THR A 161 13.82 -4.86 -10.86
C THR A 161 13.92 -5.18 -12.36
N PHE A 162 14.87 -4.58 -13.07
CA PHE A 162 15.08 -4.89 -14.49
C PHE A 162 15.54 -6.33 -14.73
N ALA A 163 16.55 -6.79 -14.00
CA ALA A 163 17.17 -8.09 -14.23
C ALA A 163 16.31 -9.26 -13.73
N ASN A 164 15.68 -9.11 -12.56
CA ASN A 164 15.07 -10.21 -11.82
C ASN A 164 13.55 -10.15 -11.75
N PHE A 165 12.91 -9.01 -12.02
CA PHE A 165 11.45 -8.88 -11.94
C PHE A 165 10.79 -8.67 -13.31
N SER A 166 11.25 -7.69 -14.09
CA SER A 166 10.75 -7.42 -15.44
C SER A 166 10.87 -8.66 -16.34
N SER A 167 12.00 -9.38 -16.23
CA SER A 167 12.27 -10.60 -17.00
C SER A 167 11.33 -11.77 -16.69
N VAL A 168 10.87 -11.90 -15.44
CA VAL A 168 9.92 -12.95 -15.00
C VAL A 168 8.59 -12.81 -15.72
N TYR A 169 8.13 -11.57 -15.87
CA TYR A 169 6.86 -11.25 -16.51
C TYR A 169 6.98 -11.01 -18.02
N GLY A 170 8.17 -10.70 -18.52
CA GLY A 170 8.48 -10.50 -19.93
C GLY A 170 7.51 -9.55 -20.60
N ALA A 171 6.82 -10.02 -21.64
CA ALA A 171 5.84 -9.23 -22.39
C ALA A 171 4.66 -8.67 -21.55
N LYS A 172 4.45 -9.16 -20.32
CA LYS A 172 3.43 -8.68 -19.39
C LYS A 172 3.87 -7.43 -18.61
N TYR A 173 5.18 -7.18 -18.48
CA TYR A 173 5.75 -6.04 -17.78
C TYR A 173 5.90 -4.85 -18.74
N LEU A 174 5.06 -3.82 -18.56
CA LEU A 174 4.94 -2.70 -19.49
C LEU A 174 5.56 -1.43 -18.93
N THR A 175 6.46 -0.82 -19.69
CA THR A 175 7.09 0.47 -19.37
C THR A 175 7.23 1.31 -20.63
N SER A 176 6.12 1.87 -21.10
CA SER A 176 6.02 2.71 -22.30
C SER A 176 6.96 3.92 -22.30
N ASN A 177 7.29 4.44 -21.12
CA ASN A 177 8.09 5.65 -20.96
C ASN A 177 9.26 5.53 -19.99
N VAL A 178 9.70 4.31 -19.64
CA VAL A 178 10.84 4.11 -18.73
C VAL A 178 11.91 3.26 -19.41
N GLN A 179 13.13 3.80 -19.41
CA GLN A 179 14.34 3.16 -19.91
C GLN A 179 15.37 3.02 -18.79
N ILE A 180 16.25 2.04 -18.92
CA ILE A 180 17.36 1.76 -18.00
C ILE A 180 18.68 1.70 -18.77
N LEU A 181 19.76 2.17 -18.17
CA LEU A 181 21.10 2.15 -18.73
C LEU A 181 21.61 0.71 -18.79
N ASN A 182 22.08 0.27 -19.94
CA ASN A 182 22.80 -0.99 -20.07
C ASN A 182 24.30 -0.74 -19.87
N ASP A 183 24.85 -1.15 -18.73
CA ASP A 183 26.26 -0.93 -18.39
C ASP A 183 27.26 -1.54 -19.40
N ALA A 184 26.86 -2.60 -20.11
CA ALA A 184 27.72 -3.24 -21.10
C ALA A 184 27.82 -2.45 -22.40
N THR A 185 26.78 -1.71 -22.78
CA THR A 185 26.74 -0.93 -24.04
C THR A 185 26.84 0.58 -23.83
N GLY A 186 26.53 1.08 -22.64
CA GLY A 186 26.40 2.51 -22.34
C GLY A 186 25.14 3.15 -22.93
N GLU A 187 24.20 2.36 -23.44
CA GLU A 187 22.97 2.83 -24.08
C GLU A 187 21.76 2.60 -23.17
N PHE A 188 20.77 3.50 -23.24
CA PHE A 188 19.48 3.28 -22.58
C PHE A 188 18.64 2.29 -23.39
N VAL A 189 18.16 1.25 -22.71
CA VAL A 189 17.24 0.25 -23.25
C VAL A 189 15.91 0.33 -22.52
N ASP A 190 14.83 -0.14 -23.13
CA ASP A 190 13.53 -0.15 -22.46
C ASP A 190 13.57 -1.12 -21.26
N MET A 191 13.08 -0.66 -20.10
CA MET A 191 13.11 -1.46 -18.86
C MET A 191 12.15 -2.66 -18.92
N GLY A 192 11.09 -2.53 -19.70
CA GLY A 192 10.08 -3.52 -20.01
C GLY A 192 9.56 -3.30 -21.42
N HIS A 193 8.46 -3.95 -21.77
CA HIS A 193 7.87 -3.77 -23.10
C HIS A 193 7.13 -2.43 -23.18
N LYS A 194 7.33 -1.69 -24.28
CA LYS A 194 6.62 -0.41 -24.46
C LYS A 194 5.10 -0.57 -24.57
N TYR A 195 4.65 -1.68 -25.14
CA TYR A 195 3.24 -2.03 -25.27
C TYR A 195 3.10 -3.54 -25.41
N ARG A 196 1.86 -4.03 -25.29
CA ARG A 196 1.51 -5.42 -25.56
C ARG A 196 0.21 -5.51 -26.32
N TYR A 197 0.26 -6.16 -27.48
CA TYR A 197 -0.93 -6.61 -28.20
C TYR A 197 -1.15 -8.10 -27.94
N PHE A 198 -2.33 -8.47 -27.47
CA PHE A 198 -2.65 -9.87 -27.17
C PHE A 198 -4.15 -10.16 -27.33
N THR A 199 -4.49 -11.44 -27.43
CA THR A 199 -5.87 -11.91 -27.45
C THR A 199 -6.17 -12.65 -26.16
N THR A 200 -7.28 -12.32 -25.50
CA THR A 200 -7.74 -13.00 -24.28
C THR A 200 -8.24 -14.41 -24.57
N ASP A 201 -8.41 -15.23 -23.53
CA ASP A 201 -8.87 -16.61 -23.64
C ASP A 201 -10.20 -16.74 -24.38
N HIS A 202 -11.08 -15.74 -24.26
CA HIS A 202 -12.36 -15.71 -24.94
C HIS A 202 -12.39 -14.83 -26.19
N GLY A 203 -11.26 -14.27 -26.64
CA GLY A 203 -11.10 -13.73 -27.98
C GLY A 203 -11.19 -12.21 -28.13
N LEU A 204 -11.08 -11.43 -27.04
CA LEU A 204 -10.90 -9.98 -27.12
C LEU A 204 -9.48 -9.63 -27.50
N ARG A 205 -9.29 -8.73 -28.46
CA ARG A 205 -7.99 -8.23 -28.89
C ARG A 205 -7.66 -6.94 -28.16
N ILE A 206 -6.64 -6.96 -27.31
CA ILE A 206 -6.29 -5.86 -26.41
C ILE A 206 -4.95 -5.26 -26.83
N MET A 207 -4.91 -3.93 -26.90
CA MET A 207 -3.66 -3.16 -26.96
C MET A 207 -3.42 -2.49 -25.61
N ALA A 208 -2.31 -2.83 -24.96
CA ALA A 208 -1.97 -2.36 -23.62
C ALA A 208 -0.69 -1.51 -23.57
N PHE A 209 -0.68 -0.49 -22.71
CA PHE A 209 0.44 0.42 -22.44
C PHE A 209 0.70 0.55 -20.94
N GLY A 210 1.94 0.86 -20.53
CA GLY A 210 2.37 1.04 -19.14
C GLY A 210 3.05 2.39 -18.92
N VAL A 211 2.37 3.38 -18.34
CA VAL A 211 2.85 4.77 -18.31
C VAL A 211 3.07 5.25 -16.87
N LEU A 212 4.33 5.40 -16.47
CA LEU A 212 4.71 6.10 -15.24
C LEU A 212 4.37 7.59 -15.36
N PHE A 213 3.98 8.25 -14.27
CA PHE A 213 3.85 9.72 -14.26
C PHE A 213 5.18 10.42 -14.63
N ASP A 214 5.16 11.74 -14.79
CA ASP A 214 6.35 12.54 -15.14
C ASP A 214 7.33 12.67 -13.95
N PHE A 215 7.84 11.53 -13.50
CA PHE A 215 8.74 11.38 -12.36
C PHE A 215 10.15 11.87 -12.69
N GLN A 216 10.76 12.57 -11.73
CA GLN A 216 12.09 13.21 -11.88
C GLN A 216 13.06 12.86 -10.73
N GLY A 217 12.65 12.01 -9.79
CA GLY A 217 13.46 11.63 -8.63
C GLY A 217 14.26 10.36 -8.83
N ASN A 218 14.31 9.84 -10.05
CA ASN A 218 14.92 8.57 -10.39
C ASN A 218 16.45 8.64 -10.39
N SER A 219 17.10 7.52 -10.11
CA SER A 219 18.55 7.37 -10.23
C SER A 219 19.05 7.60 -11.66
N ASN A 220 20.32 7.99 -11.81
CA ASN A 220 20.95 8.29 -13.10
C ASN A 220 21.04 7.09 -14.08
N VAL A 221 20.78 5.87 -13.59
CA VAL A 221 20.71 4.66 -14.42
C VAL A 221 19.35 4.47 -15.08
N SER A 222 18.37 5.32 -14.81
CA SER A 222 17.06 5.27 -15.44
C SER A 222 16.73 6.58 -16.14
N ARG A 223 15.81 6.52 -17.11
CA ARG A 223 15.33 7.67 -17.86
C ARG A 223 13.83 7.54 -18.07
N ILE A 224 13.11 8.59 -17.70
CA ILE A 224 11.67 8.69 -17.89
C ILE A 224 11.41 9.69 -19.03
N THR A 225 10.73 9.24 -20.08
CA THR A 225 10.19 10.14 -21.10
C THR A 225 8.86 10.70 -20.60
N LYS A 226 8.67 12.02 -20.67
CA LYS A 226 7.39 12.61 -20.27
C LYS A 226 6.25 12.07 -21.12
N ALA A 227 5.07 11.92 -20.52
CA ALA A 227 3.88 11.44 -21.22
C ALA A 227 3.57 12.28 -22.47
N GLU A 228 3.74 13.60 -22.40
CA GLU A 228 3.52 14.53 -23.52
C GLU A 228 4.45 14.31 -24.72
N ASP A 229 5.64 13.76 -24.48
CA ASP A 229 6.63 13.50 -25.54
C ASP A 229 6.53 12.06 -26.04
N MET A 230 6.28 11.11 -25.14
CA MET A 230 6.06 9.70 -25.47
C MET A 230 4.95 9.53 -26.51
N ILE A 231 3.82 10.24 -26.36
CA ILE A 231 2.69 10.15 -27.29
C ILE A 231 2.99 10.66 -28.70
N LYS A 232 4.08 11.43 -28.88
CA LYS A 232 4.54 11.93 -30.18
C LYS A 232 5.46 10.93 -30.89
N GLU A 233 5.92 9.90 -30.19
CA GLU A 233 6.81 8.90 -30.76
C GLU A 233 6.08 8.02 -31.79
N GLN A 234 6.81 7.64 -32.84
CA GLN A 234 6.25 6.87 -33.96
C GLN A 234 5.68 5.52 -33.51
N TRP A 235 6.38 4.79 -32.63
CA TRP A 235 5.93 3.48 -32.14
C TRP A 235 4.57 3.57 -31.43
N PHE A 236 4.30 4.67 -30.70
CA PHE A 236 3.04 4.86 -30.00
C PHE A 236 1.91 5.04 -30.99
N THR A 237 2.13 5.87 -32.02
CA THR A 237 1.15 6.09 -33.08
C THR A 237 0.86 4.79 -33.83
N GLU A 238 1.88 4.02 -34.18
CA GLU A 238 1.74 2.72 -34.84
C GLU A 238 0.98 1.70 -33.99
N ALA A 239 1.26 1.63 -32.68
CA ALA A 239 0.55 0.75 -31.76
C ALA A 239 -0.93 1.15 -31.60
N VAL A 240 -1.24 2.45 -31.44
CA VAL A 240 -2.63 2.92 -31.33
C VAL A 240 -3.40 2.72 -32.63
N MET A 241 -2.74 2.83 -33.79
CA MET A 241 -3.36 2.63 -35.11
C MET A 241 -3.37 1.17 -35.58
N ALA A 242 -2.89 0.22 -34.76
CA ALA A 242 -2.95 -1.19 -35.08
C ALA A 242 -4.38 -1.60 -35.47
N GLU A 243 -4.49 -2.33 -36.56
CA GLU A 243 -5.75 -2.94 -36.97
C GLU A 243 -6.22 -3.90 -35.87
N ASP A 244 -7.51 -4.22 -35.84
CA ASP A 244 -7.98 -5.34 -35.03
C ASP A 244 -7.78 -5.18 -33.50
N VAL A 245 -7.94 -3.97 -32.97
CA VAL A 245 -8.04 -3.70 -31.52
C VAL A 245 -9.50 -3.57 -31.10
N ASP A 246 -9.90 -4.35 -30.09
CA ASP A 246 -11.25 -4.31 -29.51
C ASP A 246 -11.32 -3.45 -28.24
N LEU A 247 -10.21 -3.37 -27.47
CA LEU A 247 -10.10 -2.60 -26.22
C LEU A 247 -8.67 -2.07 -26.04
N PHE A 248 -8.55 -0.82 -25.64
CA PHE A 248 -7.29 -0.27 -25.12
C PHE A 248 -7.24 -0.42 -23.60
N VAL A 249 -6.11 -0.87 -23.06
CA VAL A 249 -5.85 -0.90 -21.62
C VAL A 249 -4.61 -0.07 -21.31
N VAL A 250 -4.74 0.98 -20.51
CA VAL A 250 -3.58 1.76 -20.05
C VAL A 250 -3.39 1.48 -18.57
N ILE A 251 -2.26 0.90 -18.22
CA ILE A 251 -1.84 0.76 -16.83
C ILE A 251 -0.77 1.82 -16.56
N GLY A 252 -0.62 2.26 -15.33
CA GLY A 252 0.41 3.24 -15.00
C GLY A 252 0.50 3.47 -13.52
N HIS A 253 1.71 3.57 -12.98
CA HIS A 253 1.90 4.13 -11.66
C HIS A 253 1.71 5.64 -11.76
N ASN A 254 0.45 6.06 -11.78
CA ASN A 254 0.01 7.39 -12.21
C ASN A 254 -1.41 7.62 -11.69
N PRO A 255 -1.72 8.75 -11.04
CA PRO A 255 -3.07 8.98 -10.52
C PRO A 255 -4.11 9.06 -11.63
N VAL A 256 -5.26 8.40 -11.46
CA VAL A 256 -6.35 8.42 -12.44
C VAL A 256 -7.06 9.78 -12.51
N ARG A 257 -7.09 10.53 -11.40
CA ARG A 257 -7.83 11.80 -11.32
C ARG A 257 -6.97 12.97 -11.75
N SER A 258 -7.44 13.76 -12.70
CA SER A 258 -6.68 14.89 -13.26
C SER A 258 -6.49 16.07 -12.30
N THR A 259 -7.19 16.09 -11.16
CA THR A 259 -6.94 17.08 -10.10
C THR A 259 -5.68 16.76 -9.31
N GLU A 260 -5.19 15.52 -9.36
CA GLU A 260 -3.89 15.16 -8.81
C GLU A 260 -2.79 15.76 -9.67
N PRO A 261 -1.91 16.63 -9.11
CA PRO A 261 -0.94 17.39 -9.91
C PRO A 261 0.04 16.55 -10.73
N SER A 262 0.34 15.32 -10.30
CA SER A 262 1.22 14.39 -11.02
C SER A 262 0.51 13.58 -12.11
N SER A 263 -0.82 13.66 -12.22
CA SER A 263 -1.58 12.85 -13.19
C SER A 263 -1.26 13.24 -14.62
N THR A 264 -0.84 12.26 -15.44
CA THR A 264 -0.66 12.43 -16.89
C THR A 264 -1.56 11.50 -17.73
N LEU A 265 -2.36 10.65 -17.09
CA LEU A 265 -3.26 9.69 -17.76
C LEU A 265 -4.32 10.37 -18.62
N THR A 266 -4.78 11.57 -18.26
CA THR A 266 -5.72 12.33 -19.11
C THR A 266 -5.11 12.68 -20.47
N THR A 267 -3.80 12.96 -20.53
CA THR A 267 -3.10 13.24 -21.80
C THR A 267 -3.06 12.00 -22.68
N ILE A 268 -2.79 10.82 -22.09
CA ILE A 268 -2.78 9.54 -22.79
C ILE A 268 -4.19 9.20 -23.30
N GLN A 269 -5.20 9.31 -22.42
CA GLN A 269 -6.60 9.04 -22.74
C GLN A 269 -7.08 9.90 -23.91
N LYS A 270 -6.87 11.21 -23.85
CA LYS A 270 -7.29 12.14 -24.91
C LYS A 270 -6.62 11.83 -26.25
N THR A 271 -5.36 11.43 -26.22
CA THR A 271 -4.62 11.09 -27.44
C THR A 271 -5.18 9.82 -28.08
N ILE A 272 -5.35 8.74 -27.30
CA ILE A 272 -5.92 7.49 -27.82
C ILE A 272 -7.35 7.73 -28.32
N ARG A 273 -8.19 8.42 -27.55
CA ARG A 273 -9.57 8.75 -27.93
C ARG A 273 -9.63 9.58 -29.22
N GLY A 274 -8.73 10.55 -29.40
CA GLY A 274 -8.63 11.36 -30.61
C GLY A 274 -8.26 10.55 -31.86
N MET A 275 -7.45 9.50 -31.71
CA MET A 275 -7.04 8.62 -32.80
C MET A 275 -8.03 7.46 -33.06
N ARG A 276 -8.70 6.96 -32.01
CA ARG A 276 -9.58 5.78 -32.02
C ARG A 276 -10.91 6.10 -31.33
N PRO A 277 -11.75 6.98 -31.94
CA PRO A 277 -12.99 7.45 -31.31
C PRO A 277 -14.00 6.34 -31.02
N ASP A 278 -13.94 5.23 -31.75
CA ASP A 278 -14.89 4.11 -31.69
C ASP A 278 -14.48 2.97 -30.74
N LYS A 279 -13.32 3.05 -30.07
CA LYS A 279 -12.82 1.96 -29.22
C LYS A 279 -12.93 2.29 -27.73
N PRO A 280 -13.33 1.32 -26.88
CA PRO A 280 -13.30 1.53 -25.44
C PRO A 280 -11.85 1.63 -24.92
N ILE A 281 -11.67 2.39 -23.84
CA ILE A 281 -10.39 2.60 -23.17
C ILE A 281 -10.58 2.33 -21.67
N GLN A 282 -9.85 1.38 -21.11
CA GLN A 282 -9.84 1.16 -19.67
C GLN A 282 -8.48 1.55 -19.09
N ILE A 283 -8.49 2.34 -18.03
CA ILE A 283 -7.28 2.81 -17.36
C ILE A 283 -7.18 2.24 -15.94
N PHE A 284 -5.97 1.86 -15.53
CA PHE A 284 -5.64 1.48 -14.15
C PHE A 284 -4.47 2.35 -13.68
N GLY A 285 -4.67 3.03 -12.56
CA GLY A 285 -3.70 3.96 -11.98
C GLY A 285 -3.28 3.60 -10.55
N GLY A 286 -2.38 4.40 -9.99
CA GLY A 286 -1.79 4.23 -8.65
C GLY A 286 -1.23 5.54 -8.11
N HIS A 287 -0.17 5.47 -7.29
CA HIS A 287 0.66 6.59 -6.81
C HIS A 287 0.02 7.53 -5.78
N ALA A 288 -1.27 7.81 -5.92
CA ALA A 288 -2.00 8.68 -5.00
C ALA A 288 -2.53 7.94 -3.76
N HIS A 289 -2.35 6.61 -3.68
CA HIS A 289 -2.72 5.79 -2.52
C HIS A 289 -4.23 5.87 -2.16
N VAL A 290 -5.10 6.05 -3.16
CA VAL A 290 -6.55 6.19 -2.97
C VAL A 290 -7.35 5.14 -3.73
N ARG A 291 -8.51 4.78 -3.17
CA ARG A 291 -9.60 4.14 -3.92
C ARG A 291 -10.26 5.21 -4.77
N ASP A 292 -10.24 5.05 -6.10
CA ASP A 292 -10.87 6.03 -6.98
C ASP A 292 -11.38 5.44 -8.30
N PHE A 293 -12.42 6.06 -8.85
CA PHE A 293 -13.01 5.74 -10.13
C PHE A 293 -13.34 7.02 -10.91
N VAL A 294 -12.78 7.13 -12.12
CA VAL A 294 -12.90 8.33 -12.97
C VAL A 294 -13.60 7.98 -14.27
N VAL A 295 -14.47 8.88 -14.73
CA VAL A 295 -15.17 8.78 -16.01
C VAL A 295 -14.72 9.90 -16.94
N TRP A 296 -14.04 9.56 -18.05
CA TRP A 296 -13.68 10.54 -19.08
C TRP A 296 -14.76 10.67 -20.17
N ASP A 297 -15.34 9.54 -20.58
CA ASP A 297 -16.44 9.46 -21.55
C ASP A 297 -17.23 8.15 -21.37
N GLU A 298 -18.30 7.93 -22.13
CA GLU A 298 -19.18 6.75 -21.99
C GLU A 298 -18.46 5.41 -22.24
N ALA A 299 -17.32 5.45 -22.94
CA ALA A 299 -16.51 4.28 -23.29
C ALA A 299 -15.09 4.35 -22.68
N SER A 300 -14.86 5.22 -21.69
CA SER A 300 -13.54 5.43 -21.09
C SER A 300 -13.62 5.69 -19.58
N THR A 301 -13.08 4.76 -18.79
CA THR A 301 -13.04 4.90 -17.33
C THR A 301 -11.67 4.55 -16.75
N GLY A 302 -11.42 4.93 -15.50
CA GLY A 302 -10.18 4.67 -14.78
C GLY A 302 -10.46 4.14 -13.37
N LEU A 303 -9.62 3.21 -12.89
CA LEU A 303 -9.69 2.66 -11.53
C LEU A 303 -8.33 2.84 -10.83
N ALA A 304 -8.33 3.30 -9.58
CA ALA A 304 -7.20 3.22 -8.66
C ALA A 304 -7.60 2.40 -7.43
N ALA A 305 -6.71 1.53 -6.97
CA ALA A 305 -7.03 0.47 -6.01
C ALA A 305 -6.36 0.65 -4.64
N GLY A 306 -6.29 1.88 -4.12
CA GLY A 306 -5.80 2.13 -2.76
C GLY A 306 -4.30 1.95 -2.60
N GLN A 307 -3.89 1.31 -1.50
CA GLN A 307 -2.49 1.09 -1.12
C GLN A 307 -2.37 -0.14 -0.20
N TYR A 308 -1.12 -0.53 0.07
CA TYR A 308 -0.65 -1.34 1.21
C TYR A 308 -1.30 -2.71 1.37
N CYS A 309 -1.82 -3.30 0.30
CA CYS A 309 -2.63 -4.50 0.43
C CYS A 309 -3.80 -4.27 1.41
N GLU A 310 -4.46 -3.12 1.34
CA GLU A 310 -5.72 -2.86 2.04
C GLU A 310 -6.93 -3.07 1.11
N THR A 311 -6.68 -3.04 -0.20
CA THR A 311 -7.70 -3.01 -1.23
C THR A 311 -7.33 -3.89 -2.42
N VAL A 312 -8.32 -4.65 -2.91
CA VAL A 312 -8.32 -5.21 -4.26
C VAL A 312 -9.35 -4.48 -5.09
N GLY A 313 -8.92 -3.84 -6.17
CA GLY A 313 -9.81 -3.22 -7.15
C GLY A 313 -10.51 -4.29 -8.00
N TRP A 314 -11.82 -4.16 -8.16
CA TRP A 314 -12.61 -4.96 -9.09
C TRP A 314 -13.30 -4.07 -10.10
N LEU A 315 -13.17 -4.42 -11.38
CA LEU A 315 -13.93 -3.80 -12.46
C LEU A 315 -14.51 -4.89 -13.36
N SER A 316 -15.77 -4.72 -13.76
CA SER A 316 -16.41 -5.53 -14.81
C SER A 316 -16.95 -4.64 -15.91
N MET A 317 -16.74 -5.04 -17.16
CA MET A 317 -17.20 -4.32 -18.35
C MET A 317 -17.99 -5.27 -19.27
N SER A 318 -19.06 -4.77 -19.86
CA SER A 318 -19.80 -5.44 -20.94
C SER A 318 -20.18 -4.44 -22.03
N GLY A 319 -20.26 -4.91 -23.27
CA GLY A 319 -20.66 -4.09 -24.43
C GLY A 319 -19.56 -3.91 -25.48
N ILE A 320 -18.39 -4.51 -25.28
CA ILE A 320 -17.27 -4.46 -26.22
C ILE A 320 -17.64 -5.31 -27.44
N LYS A 321 -17.81 -4.65 -28.59
CA LYS A 321 -18.09 -5.32 -29.86
C LYS A 321 -16.81 -5.90 -30.41
N SER A 322 -16.73 -7.23 -30.52
CA SER A 322 -15.61 -7.93 -31.11
C SER A 322 -16.10 -9.10 -31.98
N PRO A 323 -15.61 -9.24 -33.23
CA PRO A 323 -15.97 -10.38 -34.09
C PRO A 323 -15.30 -11.69 -33.65
N THR A 324 -14.26 -11.62 -32.81
CA THR A 324 -13.48 -12.77 -32.36
C THR A 324 -13.89 -13.27 -30.98
N PHE A 325 -14.69 -12.49 -30.24
CA PHE A 325 -15.15 -12.87 -28.91
C PHE A 325 -16.16 -14.03 -28.94
N LYS A 326 -15.88 -15.08 -28.17
CA LYS A 326 -16.69 -16.31 -28.05
C LYS A 326 -17.15 -16.59 -26.62
N GLY A 327 -16.86 -15.68 -25.68
CA GLY A 327 -17.29 -15.77 -24.29
C GLY A 327 -18.73 -15.30 -24.08
N SER A 328 -19.09 -15.13 -22.83
CA SER A 328 -20.40 -14.65 -22.39
C SER A 328 -20.39 -13.14 -22.19
N MET A 329 -21.26 -12.41 -22.90
CA MET A 329 -21.46 -10.97 -22.67
C MET A 329 -22.19 -10.68 -21.36
N LYS A 330 -23.00 -11.65 -20.90
CA LYS A 330 -23.91 -11.55 -19.76
C LYS A 330 -23.98 -12.90 -19.04
N PRO A 331 -22.94 -13.27 -18.25
CA PRO A 331 -22.90 -14.56 -17.55
C PRO A 331 -24.15 -14.80 -16.69
N GLN A 332 -24.66 -16.03 -16.73
CA GLN A 332 -25.82 -16.46 -15.96
C GLN A 332 -25.42 -16.85 -14.53
N GLY A 333 -26.34 -16.69 -13.57
CA GLY A 333 -26.13 -17.09 -12.17
C GLY A 333 -25.32 -16.10 -11.33
N VAL A 334 -24.92 -14.98 -11.91
CA VAL A 334 -24.21 -13.87 -11.23
C VAL A 334 -24.84 -12.52 -11.59
N PRO A 335 -24.73 -11.51 -10.73
CA PRO A 335 -25.04 -10.13 -11.11
C PRO A 335 -24.17 -9.69 -12.29
N ASN A 336 -24.68 -8.77 -13.10
CA ASN A 336 -23.99 -8.27 -14.30
C ASN A 336 -23.86 -6.75 -14.22
N PRO A 337 -22.83 -6.14 -14.84
CA PRO A 337 -22.69 -4.69 -14.90
C PRO A 337 -23.94 -4.08 -15.53
N SER A 338 -24.39 -2.96 -14.95
CA SER A 338 -25.64 -2.30 -15.34
C SER A 338 -25.55 -0.78 -15.38
N ARG A 339 -24.44 -0.19 -14.92
CA ARG A 339 -24.26 1.26 -14.84
C ARG A 339 -23.60 1.76 -16.12
N LYS A 340 -24.17 2.79 -16.73
CA LYS A 340 -23.53 3.54 -17.81
C LYS A 340 -22.53 4.53 -17.23
N ALA A 341 -21.41 4.74 -17.90
CA ALA A 341 -20.52 5.84 -17.60
C ALA A 341 -21.15 7.15 -18.08
N VAL A 342 -21.26 8.14 -17.19
CA VAL A 342 -21.84 9.45 -17.51
C VAL A 342 -20.88 10.52 -17.00
N VAL A 343 -20.45 11.40 -17.88
CA VAL A 343 -19.59 12.53 -17.51
C VAL A 343 -20.41 13.48 -16.65
N LYS A 344 -20.02 13.64 -15.37
CA LYS A 344 -20.60 14.68 -14.52
C LYS A 344 -20.06 16.01 -15.02
N ASN A 345 -20.92 16.95 -15.40
CA ASN A 345 -20.53 18.31 -15.77
C ASN A 345 -19.90 19.05 -14.56
N SER A 346 -18.64 18.78 -14.26
CA SER A 346 -17.79 19.62 -13.42
C SER A 346 -17.07 20.64 -14.31
N THR A 347 -16.89 21.83 -13.78
CA THR A 347 -16.50 23.11 -14.42
C THR A 347 -15.10 23.17 -15.07
N SER A 348 -14.56 22.07 -15.59
CA SER A 348 -13.27 22.03 -16.31
C SER A 348 -13.30 21.30 -17.67
N SER A 349 -14.48 21.00 -18.21
CA SER A 349 -14.60 20.41 -19.55
C SER A 349 -14.41 21.46 -20.66
N GLN A 350 -13.17 21.85 -20.95
CA GLN A 350 -12.78 22.22 -22.32
C GLN A 350 -12.32 20.97 -23.07
N VAL A 351 -13.22 20.00 -23.22
CA VAL A 351 -13.15 19.04 -24.31
C VAL A 351 -14.16 19.52 -25.35
N PRO A 352 -13.77 19.77 -26.61
CA PRO A 352 -14.75 19.99 -27.68
C PRO A 352 -15.69 18.78 -27.66
N GLY A 353 -16.98 19.03 -27.41
CA GLY A 353 -17.98 17.99 -27.18
C GLY A 353 -18.00 16.97 -28.31
N TYR A 354 -17.30 15.86 -28.10
CA TYR A 354 -17.42 14.69 -28.94
C TYR A 354 -18.46 13.80 -28.27
N GLN A 355 -19.72 14.04 -28.59
CA GLN A 355 -20.77 13.06 -28.31
C GLN A 355 -20.49 11.86 -29.22
N CYS A 356 -20.31 10.68 -28.64
CA CYS A 356 -20.31 9.44 -29.41
C CYS A 356 -21.57 9.45 -30.30
N PRO A 357 -21.47 9.13 -31.60
CA PRO A 357 -22.62 9.11 -32.48
C PRO A 357 -23.77 8.31 -31.84
N GLU A 358 -24.96 8.90 -31.75
CA GLU A 358 -26.17 8.22 -31.26
C GLU A 358 -26.34 6.90 -32.02
N GLY A 359 -26.02 5.77 -31.36
CA GLY A 359 -26.29 4.45 -31.92
C GLY A 359 -25.44 3.27 -31.46
N GLU A 360 -24.15 3.39 -31.10
CA GLU A 360 -23.31 2.18 -31.07
C GLU A 360 -22.12 2.15 -30.08
N GLN A 361 -22.40 2.07 -28.77
CA GLN A 361 -21.67 1.23 -27.78
C GLN A 361 -22.33 1.42 -26.41
N ASP A 362 -23.29 0.55 -26.09
CA ASP A 362 -23.97 0.58 -24.79
C ASP A 362 -23.08 -0.10 -23.73
N MET A 363 -21.93 0.53 -23.45
CA MET A 363 -20.95 0.06 -22.48
C MET A 363 -21.56 0.12 -21.08
N LEU A 364 -21.44 -0.98 -20.35
CA LEU A 364 -21.91 -1.13 -18.99
C LEU A 364 -20.74 -1.51 -18.08
N TYR A 365 -20.71 -0.88 -16.91
CA TYR A 365 -19.63 -1.00 -15.95
C TYR A 365 -20.19 -1.41 -14.58
N SER A 366 -19.33 -2.07 -13.81
CA SER A 366 -19.42 -2.10 -12.35
C SER A 366 -18.00 -2.00 -11.78
N ARG A 367 -17.87 -1.33 -10.65
CA ARG A 367 -16.62 -1.21 -9.90
C ARG A 367 -16.87 -1.50 -8.43
N ARG A 368 -15.95 -2.21 -7.78
CA ARG A 368 -15.95 -2.50 -6.34
C ARG A 368 -14.53 -2.41 -5.78
N TYR A 369 -14.40 -1.95 -4.54
CA TYR A 369 -13.15 -2.01 -3.78
C TYR A 369 -13.31 -3.07 -2.69
N LEU A 370 -12.61 -4.18 -2.83
CA LEU A 370 -12.70 -5.30 -1.91
C LEU A 370 -11.65 -5.10 -0.81
N ASP A 371 -12.05 -5.18 0.45
CA ASP A 371 -11.06 -5.12 1.54
C ASP A 371 -10.18 -6.36 1.53
N TRP A 372 -8.92 -6.16 1.88
CA TRP A 372 -7.88 -7.17 1.85
C TRP A 372 -7.95 -8.13 3.05
N ASN A 373 -9.03 -8.88 3.13
CA ASN A 373 -9.16 -9.89 4.16
C ASN A 373 -9.75 -11.18 3.62
N ARG A 374 -9.50 -12.24 4.37
CA ARG A 374 -9.91 -13.58 3.98
C ARG A 374 -11.42 -13.76 3.94
N LEU A 375 -12.17 -13.01 4.76
CA LEU A 375 -13.62 -13.06 4.76
C LEU A 375 -14.18 -12.56 3.41
N THR A 376 -13.66 -11.44 2.92
CA THR A 376 -13.97 -10.87 1.61
C THR A 376 -13.52 -11.78 0.47
N PHE A 377 -12.26 -12.25 0.50
CA PHE A 377 -11.73 -13.13 -0.54
C PHE A 377 -12.51 -14.44 -0.66
N ALA A 378 -12.77 -15.12 0.46
CA ALA A 378 -13.50 -16.39 0.45
C ALA A 378 -14.98 -16.21 0.05
N TYR A 379 -15.58 -15.08 0.40
CA TYR A 379 -16.95 -14.76 0.00
C TYR A 379 -17.08 -14.68 -1.53
N HIS A 380 -16.25 -13.88 -2.19
CA HIS A 380 -16.34 -13.66 -3.64
C HIS A 380 -15.82 -14.83 -4.48
N ALA A 381 -14.79 -15.53 -3.99
CA ALA A 381 -14.17 -16.65 -4.70
C ALA A 381 -15.00 -17.94 -4.64
N VAL A 382 -15.50 -18.33 -3.45
CA VAL A 382 -16.11 -19.67 -3.24
C VAL A 382 -17.45 -19.67 -2.51
N GLY A 383 -18.03 -18.51 -2.18
CA GLY A 383 -19.39 -18.41 -1.62
C GLY A 383 -19.50 -18.67 -0.11
N SER A 384 -18.40 -18.50 0.64
CA SER A 384 -18.28 -18.62 2.12
C SER A 384 -18.10 -20.05 2.69
N GLN A 385 -17.16 -20.18 3.64
CA GLN A 385 -16.67 -21.34 4.41
C GLN A 385 -15.48 -22.13 3.82
N ASP A 386 -14.46 -22.30 4.67
CA ASP A 386 -13.15 -22.91 4.43
C ASP A 386 -13.22 -24.42 4.73
N PRO A 387 -13.21 -25.27 3.67
CA PRO A 387 -11.93 -25.85 3.26
C PRO A 387 -11.62 -25.72 1.77
N LYS A 388 -12.51 -25.10 0.97
CA LYS A 388 -12.37 -25.02 -0.50
C LYS A 388 -11.61 -23.78 -0.99
N PHE A 389 -11.42 -22.78 -0.13
CA PHE A 389 -10.74 -21.54 -0.52
C PHE A 389 -9.25 -21.79 -0.73
N ASP A 390 -8.60 -22.45 0.23
CA ASP A 390 -7.16 -22.58 0.19
C ASP A 390 -6.64 -23.39 -1.00
N THR A 391 -5.49 -22.96 -1.47
CA THR A 391 -4.80 -23.57 -2.60
C THR A 391 -3.44 -24.10 -2.13
N ARG A 392 -2.85 -25.05 -2.87
CA ARG A 392 -1.51 -25.54 -2.53
C ARG A 392 -0.49 -24.40 -2.59
N LEU A 393 -0.57 -23.55 -3.62
CA LEU A 393 0.29 -22.39 -3.80
C LEU A 393 0.12 -21.39 -2.66
N GLY A 394 -1.11 -20.99 -2.33
CA GLY A 394 -1.35 -20.09 -1.19
C GLY A 394 -0.85 -20.66 0.14
N LYS A 395 -1.00 -21.97 0.35
CA LYS A 395 -0.41 -22.69 1.50
C LYS A 395 1.11 -22.83 1.44
N TRP A 396 1.74 -22.54 0.32
CA TRP A 396 3.19 -22.47 0.27
C TRP A 396 3.62 -21.03 0.56
N VAL A 397 3.06 -20.05 -0.16
CA VAL A 397 3.36 -18.62 -0.03
C VAL A 397 3.21 -18.09 1.40
N THR A 398 2.07 -18.28 2.07
CA THR A 398 1.93 -17.83 3.47
C THR A 398 2.98 -18.49 4.39
N GLY A 399 3.42 -19.71 4.08
CA GLY A 399 4.42 -20.43 4.87
C GLY A 399 5.80 -19.83 4.70
N ASP A 400 6.16 -19.55 3.46
CA ASP A 400 7.40 -18.87 3.11
C ASP A 400 7.48 -17.50 3.78
N ILE A 401 6.41 -16.70 3.70
CA ILE A 401 6.31 -15.42 4.42
C ILE A 401 6.50 -15.59 5.93
N THR A 402 5.80 -16.53 6.56
CA THR A 402 5.94 -16.77 8.01
C THR A 402 7.37 -17.20 8.38
N GLU A 403 8.00 -18.05 7.57
CA GLU A 403 9.37 -18.53 7.80
C GLU A 403 10.39 -17.40 7.62
N PHE A 404 10.25 -16.57 6.58
CA PHE A 404 11.11 -15.42 6.35
C PHE A 404 11.01 -14.38 7.47
N ARG A 405 9.79 -14.03 7.89
CA ARG A 405 9.56 -13.10 9.00
C ARG A 405 10.26 -13.57 10.28
N LYS A 406 10.15 -14.88 10.57
CA LYS A 406 10.80 -15.49 11.72
C LYS A 406 12.32 -15.51 11.58
N ALA A 407 12.84 -15.79 10.39
CA ALA A 407 14.28 -15.88 10.14
C ALA A 407 14.98 -14.51 10.23
N ASN A 408 14.25 -13.42 10.00
CA ASN A 408 14.76 -12.05 10.06
C ASN A 408 14.25 -11.28 11.28
N ASP A 409 13.73 -11.98 12.29
CA ASP A 409 13.33 -11.39 13.57
C ASP A 409 12.30 -10.24 13.47
N LEU A 410 11.53 -10.18 12.37
CA LEU A 410 10.58 -9.10 12.10
C LEU A 410 9.48 -9.00 13.16
N SER A 411 9.05 -10.14 13.73
CA SER A 411 8.07 -10.18 14.82
C SER A 411 8.69 -9.95 16.22
N THR A 412 9.97 -9.57 16.32
CA THR A 412 10.61 -9.27 17.61
C THR A 412 10.02 -8.01 18.22
N VAL A 413 9.44 -8.14 19.42
CA VAL A 413 8.91 -7.01 20.19
C VAL A 413 10.06 -6.19 20.76
N LEU A 414 10.18 -4.95 20.29
CA LEU A 414 11.15 -3.97 20.73
C LEU A 414 10.62 -3.17 21.93
N ALA A 415 9.34 -2.79 21.94
CA ALA A 415 8.73 -1.98 23.00
C ALA A 415 7.20 -2.20 23.08
N CYS A 416 6.49 -1.50 23.97
CA CYS A 416 5.02 -1.52 24.04
C CYS A 416 4.41 -0.13 23.89
N VAL A 417 3.82 0.17 22.74
CA VAL A 417 3.16 1.46 22.47
C VAL A 417 1.94 1.63 23.38
N PRO A 418 1.85 2.72 24.18
CA PRO A 418 0.80 2.88 25.18
C PRO A 418 -0.58 3.17 24.58
N GLN A 419 -0.62 3.82 23.42
CA GLN A 419 -1.83 4.17 22.68
C GLN A 419 -1.57 4.23 21.17
N THR A 420 -2.63 4.22 20.36
CA THR A 420 -2.49 4.40 18.92
C THR A 420 -2.22 5.87 18.62
N TYR A 421 -1.20 6.14 17.80
CA TYR A 421 -0.91 7.46 17.25
C TYR A 421 -1.15 7.42 15.75
N CYS A 422 -2.11 8.21 15.26
CA CYS A 422 -2.44 8.23 13.84
C CYS A 422 -1.82 9.43 13.12
N ALA A 423 -1.55 9.27 11.84
CA ALA A 423 -0.92 10.28 11.00
C ALA A 423 -1.87 11.44 10.66
N ASP A 424 -3.09 11.12 10.21
CA ASP A 424 -4.05 12.09 9.70
C ASP A 424 -5.42 12.04 10.38
N CYS A 425 -5.67 11.06 11.25
CA CYS A 425 -6.99 10.88 11.88
C CYS A 425 -7.28 11.86 13.04
N LYS A 426 -6.30 12.71 13.38
CA LYS A 426 -6.35 13.75 14.40
C LYS A 426 -5.73 15.04 13.86
N PRO A 427 -6.20 16.23 14.29
CA PRO A 427 -5.55 17.49 13.98
C PRO A 427 -4.06 17.49 14.37
N PHE A 428 -3.23 18.15 13.57
CA PHE A 428 -1.81 18.29 13.85
C PHE A 428 -1.57 18.92 15.24
N GLY A 429 -0.63 18.37 16.00
CA GLY A 429 -0.28 18.84 17.34
C GLY A 429 -1.20 18.40 18.49
N GLU A 430 -2.32 17.73 18.20
CA GLU A 430 -3.19 17.15 19.24
C GLU A 430 -2.63 15.83 19.82
N GLU A 431 -3.07 15.49 21.03
CA GLU A 431 -2.75 14.19 21.64
C GLU A 431 -3.29 13.03 20.77
N GLY A 432 -2.44 12.04 20.52
CA GLY A 432 -2.75 10.91 19.63
C GLY A 432 -2.48 11.18 18.14
N ASN A 433 -2.09 12.38 17.75
CA ASN A 433 -1.47 12.61 16.44
C ASN A 433 0.02 12.19 16.51
N ILE A 434 0.50 11.41 15.52
CA ILE A 434 1.87 10.89 15.52
C ILE A 434 2.94 11.98 15.37
N PHE A 435 2.62 13.11 14.74
CA PHE A 435 3.59 14.20 14.59
C PHE A 435 3.87 14.90 15.92
N LYS A 436 2.89 14.93 16.84
CA LYS A 436 3.14 15.37 18.21
C LYS A 436 4.13 14.46 18.94
N LEU A 437 3.99 13.15 18.78
CA LEU A 437 4.95 12.17 19.28
C LEU A 437 6.32 12.31 18.60
N LEU A 438 6.33 12.57 17.29
CA LEU A 438 7.55 12.73 16.52
C LEU A 438 8.37 13.94 16.99
N GLU A 439 7.74 15.04 17.39
CA GLU A 439 8.43 16.17 18.04
C GLU A 439 9.20 15.71 19.28
N ASP A 440 8.54 14.96 20.18
CA ASP A 440 9.16 14.44 21.40
C ASP A 440 10.28 13.44 21.07
N ALA A 441 10.06 12.59 20.06
CA ALA A 441 11.03 11.59 19.62
C ALA A 441 12.28 12.21 19.01
N LEU A 442 12.13 13.21 18.14
CA LEU A 442 13.25 13.95 17.55
C LEU A 442 14.06 14.65 18.64
N ALA A 443 13.41 15.36 19.56
CA ALA A 443 14.08 16.07 20.64
C ALA A 443 14.93 15.14 21.53
N ALA A 444 14.41 13.96 21.83
CA ALA A 444 15.04 12.97 22.70
C ALA A 444 16.17 12.17 22.03
N THR A 445 16.06 11.89 20.73
CA THR A 445 16.94 10.91 20.05
C THR A 445 17.93 11.55 19.07
N VAL A 446 17.58 12.66 18.42
CA VAL A 446 18.46 13.37 17.49
C VAL A 446 19.36 14.31 18.29
N VAL A 447 20.46 13.75 18.82
CA VAL A 447 21.38 14.45 19.72
C VAL A 447 22.82 14.27 19.26
N ASN A 448 23.50 15.37 18.98
CA ASN A 448 24.96 15.38 18.88
C ASN A 448 25.56 15.55 20.29
N ALA A 449 26.24 14.54 20.81
CA ALA A 449 26.78 14.54 22.17
C ALA A 449 27.72 15.74 22.46
N SER A 450 28.47 16.22 21.46
CA SER A 450 29.37 17.37 21.63
C SER A 450 28.64 18.72 21.65
N ARG A 451 27.36 18.74 21.26
CA ARG A 451 26.51 19.93 21.17
C ARG A 451 25.17 19.74 21.90
N ALA A 452 25.09 18.76 22.81
CA ALA A 452 23.84 18.37 23.46
C ALA A 452 23.23 19.53 24.29
N ASP A 453 24.09 20.39 24.83
CA ASP A 453 23.72 21.56 25.64
C ASP A 453 23.30 22.77 24.80
N LYS A 454 23.52 22.74 23.47
CA LYS A 454 23.12 23.83 22.59
C LYS A 454 21.64 23.71 22.22
N PRO A 455 20.88 24.82 22.29
CA PRO A 455 19.53 24.88 21.75
C PRO A 455 19.50 24.45 20.28
N ARG A 456 18.53 23.63 19.89
CA ARG A 456 18.40 23.12 18.52
C ARG A 456 16.96 23.04 18.05
N LEU A 457 16.77 23.35 16.77
CA LEU A 457 15.53 23.15 16.02
C LEU A 457 15.75 21.97 15.07
N ILE A 458 14.93 20.93 15.18
CA ILE A 458 15.09 19.70 14.38
C ILE A 458 13.88 19.56 13.47
N ILE A 459 14.09 19.68 12.16
CA ILE A 459 13.03 19.69 11.14
C ILE A 459 13.06 18.38 10.34
N THR A 460 11.89 17.78 10.16
CA THR A 460 11.70 16.66 9.22
C THR A 460 10.39 16.84 8.47
N ASN A 461 10.31 16.29 7.26
CA ASN A 461 9.07 16.32 6.50
C ASN A 461 8.08 15.30 7.09
N THR A 462 6.79 15.64 7.11
CA THR A 462 5.73 14.77 7.63
C THR A 462 5.61 13.47 6.84
N GLY A 463 5.98 13.49 5.56
CA GLY A 463 6.00 12.30 4.72
C GLY A 463 7.10 11.28 5.04
N SER A 464 7.94 11.52 6.06
CA SER A 464 8.84 10.52 6.66
C SER A 464 8.12 9.46 7.51
N ILE A 465 6.88 9.74 7.87
CA ILE A 465 5.95 8.79 8.50
C ILE A 465 5.05 8.21 7.41
N ARG A 466 4.95 6.88 7.36
CA ARG A 466 4.25 6.13 6.29
C ARG A 466 3.01 5.40 6.76
N PHE A 467 2.89 5.20 8.07
CA PHE A 467 1.77 4.50 8.68
C PHE A 467 1.51 4.96 10.11
N ASP A 468 0.32 4.65 10.61
CA ASP A 468 -0.04 4.87 12.01
C ASP A 468 0.83 3.99 12.93
N LEU A 469 1.10 4.49 14.13
CA LEU A 469 1.76 3.71 15.17
C LEU A 469 0.70 3.10 16.09
N ILE A 470 0.37 1.83 15.87
CA ILE A 470 -0.72 1.15 16.55
C ILE A 470 -0.34 0.75 17.99
N LYS A 471 -1.27 0.94 18.93
CA LYS A 471 -1.15 0.50 20.33
C LYS A 471 -0.74 -0.97 20.45
N GLY A 472 0.10 -1.28 21.44
CA GLY A 472 0.49 -2.65 21.78
C GLY A 472 1.94 -2.95 21.41
N PRO A 473 2.29 -4.22 21.12
CA PRO A 473 3.67 -4.61 20.86
C PRO A 473 4.22 -3.86 19.65
N PHE A 474 5.29 -3.09 19.84
CA PHE A 474 6.05 -2.45 18.77
C PHE A 474 7.16 -3.40 18.36
N THR A 475 7.10 -3.89 17.13
CA THR A 475 8.04 -4.87 16.57
C THR A 475 9.05 -4.21 15.63
N LEU A 476 10.09 -4.95 15.24
CA LEU A 476 11.02 -4.50 14.20
C LEU A 476 10.28 -4.18 12.89
N ASP A 477 9.30 -5.00 12.53
CA ASP A 477 8.47 -4.77 11.35
C ASP A 477 7.65 -3.47 11.45
N ASP A 478 7.11 -3.16 12.63
CA ASP A 478 6.40 -1.90 12.86
C ASP A 478 7.30 -0.67 12.67
N ALA A 479 8.60 -0.78 12.97
CA ALA A 479 9.53 0.32 12.73
C ALA A 479 9.67 0.61 11.23
N TYR A 480 9.82 -0.42 10.40
CA TYR A 480 9.81 -0.27 8.94
C TYR A 480 8.48 0.25 8.42
N ILE A 481 7.36 -0.25 8.94
CA ILE A 481 6.01 0.18 8.55
C ILE A 481 5.79 1.68 8.84
N THR A 482 6.13 2.14 10.04
CA THR A 482 5.84 3.52 10.45
C THR A 482 6.84 4.52 9.87
N SER A 483 8.14 4.21 9.86
CA SER A 483 9.19 5.11 9.36
C SER A 483 10.32 4.33 8.66
N PRO A 484 10.19 4.01 7.37
CA PRO A 484 11.15 3.16 6.64
C PRO A 484 12.41 3.89 6.15
N PHE A 485 12.44 5.23 6.18
CA PHE A 485 13.45 5.99 5.43
C PHE A 485 14.70 6.29 6.24
N LYS A 486 15.86 5.88 5.72
CA LYS A 486 17.17 6.02 6.36
C LYS A 486 17.81 7.40 6.13
N ASN A 487 17.01 8.46 6.17
CA ASN A 487 17.52 9.82 5.97
C ASN A 487 18.49 10.24 7.09
N PRO A 488 19.77 10.54 6.80
CA PRO A 488 20.70 11.04 7.81
C PRO A 488 20.36 12.50 8.17
N PHE A 489 20.82 12.96 9.34
CA PHE A 489 20.63 14.34 9.77
C PHE A 489 21.84 15.21 9.46
N GLN A 490 21.58 16.38 8.89
CA GLN A 490 22.54 17.48 8.71
C GLN A 490 22.11 18.68 9.54
N PHE A 491 22.99 19.66 9.67
CA PHE A 491 22.67 20.91 10.35
C PHE A 491 23.52 22.07 9.87
N ILE A 492 23.06 23.27 10.22
CA ILE A 492 23.83 24.52 10.18
C ILE A 492 24.08 24.93 11.65
N PRO A 493 25.34 25.06 12.09
CA PRO A 493 25.65 25.41 13.47
C PRO A 493 25.35 26.87 13.79
N ASP A 494 24.90 27.14 15.02
CA ASP A 494 24.88 28.47 15.63
C ASP A 494 24.13 29.55 14.80
N VAL A 495 23.03 29.16 14.15
CA VAL A 495 22.16 30.08 13.38
C VAL A 495 21.47 31.05 14.34
N PRO A 496 21.45 32.37 14.07
CA PRO A 496 20.67 33.32 14.86
C PRO A 496 19.22 32.87 14.99
N TYR A 497 18.72 32.73 16.23
CA TYR A 497 17.37 32.18 16.46
C TYR A 497 16.27 32.99 15.76
N ALA A 498 16.46 34.31 15.66
CA ALA A 498 15.56 35.20 14.94
C ALA A 498 15.37 34.83 13.46
N GLN A 499 16.38 34.21 12.83
CA GLN A 499 16.31 33.68 11.47
C GLN A 499 15.75 32.25 11.48
N ALA A 500 16.33 31.37 12.31
CA ALA A 500 15.99 29.95 12.33
C ALA A 500 14.49 29.69 12.59
N LYS A 501 13.87 30.46 13.50
CA LYS A 501 12.45 30.29 13.85
C LYS A 501 11.46 30.56 12.71
N GLN A 502 11.89 31.21 11.63
CA GLN A 502 11.05 31.51 10.46
C GLN A 502 11.13 30.41 9.40
N VAL A 503 12.10 29.50 9.48
CA VAL A 503 12.36 28.49 8.44
C VAL A 503 11.17 27.55 8.30
N LEU A 504 10.61 27.05 9.40
CA LEU A 504 9.47 26.12 9.37
C LEU A 504 8.27 26.69 8.61
N ASP A 505 7.91 27.95 8.88
CA ASP A 505 6.77 28.61 8.22
C ASP A 505 7.01 28.75 6.71
N ILE A 506 8.25 29.02 6.29
CA ILE A 506 8.62 29.11 4.87
C ILE A 506 8.52 27.75 4.18
N LEU A 507 8.99 26.69 4.84
CA LEU A 507 8.91 25.33 4.30
C LEU A 507 7.45 24.87 4.18
N ASN A 508 6.62 25.16 5.20
CA ASN A 508 5.20 24.82 5.22
C ASN A 508 4.35 25.65 4.25
N ALA A 509 4.76 26.87 3.91
CA ALA A 509 4.14 27.66 2.84
C ALA A 509 4.67 27.31 1.44
N GLY A 510 5.75 26.52 1.37
CA GLY A 510 6.40 26.11 0.14
C GLY A 510 5.79 24.85 -0.49
N PRO A 511 6.33 24.41 -1.63
CA PRO A 511 5.95 23.13 -2.24
C PRO A 511 6.40 21.96 -1.36
N PHE A 512 5.66 20.86 -1.40
CA PHE A 512 6.06 19.63 -0.74
C PHE A 512 7.45 19.17 -1.22
N GLN A 513 8.30 18.76 -0.27
CA GLN A 513 9.72 18.50 -0.51
C GLN A 513 9.94 17.12 -1.12
N LYS A 514 10.84 17.05 -2.10
CA LYS A 514 11.14 15.84 -2.86
C LYS A 514 12.63 15.62 -2.90
N LYS A 515 13.09 14.40 -2.62
CA LYS A 515 14.51 14.09 -2.84
C LYS A 515 14.85 14.08 -4.33
N ARG A 516 15.88 14.84 -4.72
CA ARG A 516 16.59 14.74 -6.00
C ARG A 516 17.95 14.06 -5.78
N SER A 517 18.34 13.12 -6.64
CA SER A 517 19.63 12.42 -6.50
C SER A 517 20.77 13.20 -7.17
N ASP A 518 21.69 13.76 -6.38
CA ASP A 518 22.95 14.35 -6.88
C ASP A 518 24.21 13.50 -6.48
N ASN A 519 24.07 12.38 -5.77
CA ASN A 519 25.19 11.49 -5.40
C ASN A 519 24.71 10.03 -5.16
N PRO A 520 25.55 8.99 -5.39
CA PRO A 520 25.18 7.58 -5.31
C PRO A 520 25.17 6.99 -3.88
N GLU A 521 25.39 7.82 -2.85
CA GLU A 521 25.23 7.39 -1.46
C GLU A 521 23.79 7.66 -1.01
N VAL A 522 23.02 6.56 -0.97
CA VAL A 522 21.84 6.18 -0.13
C VAL A 522 21.03 7.32 0.52
N ASP A 523 19.70 7.25 0.48
CA ASP A 523 18.86 8.25 1.19
C ASP A 523 17.50 8.61 0.60
N THR A 524 16.83 7.79 -0.20
CA THR A 524 15.84 8.20 -1.24
C THR A 524 14.56 8.93 -0.73
N TYR A 525 13.58 9.24 -1.59
CA TYR A 525 12.17 9.47 -1.23
C TYR A 525 11.59 10.90 -1.21
N SER A 526 10.46 11.02 -1.93
CA SER A 526 9.66 12.21 -2.20
C SER A 526 8.21 11.85 -1.87
N SER A 527 7.60 12.48 -0.88
CA SER A 527 6.26 12.10 -0.42
C SER A 527 5.17 12.79 -1.25
N SER A 528 4.28 12.01 -1.85
CA SER A 528 3.02 12.46 -2.46
C SER A 528 1.86 12.47 -1.44
N MET A 529 2.11 12.09 -0.19
CA MET A 529 1.09 11.78 0.84
C MET A 529 0.17 12.94 1.26
N LEU A 530 0.55 14.21 1.07
CA LEU A 530 -0.16 15.35 1.71
C LEU A 530 -0.57 16.49 0.78
N ALA A 531 -0.15 16.48 -0.49
CA ALA A 531 -0.35 17.63 -1.39
C ALA A 531 -1.75 17.69 -2.05
N GLY A 532 -2.65 16.75 -1.75
CA GLY A 532 -3.85 16.50 -2.54
C GLY A 532 -5.20 16.92 -1.95
N HIS A 533 -5.32 17.86 -1.00
CA HIS A 533 -6.65 18.15 -0.42
C HIS A 533 -6.90 19.61 -0.02
N GLU A 534 -7.11 20.49 -1.01
CA GLU A 534 -7.82 21.75 -0.77
C GLU A 534 -9.33 21.64 -1.04
N SER A 535 -10.07 21.71 0.07
CA SER A 535 -11.46 22.14 0.21
C SER A 535 -12.60 21.28 -0.38
N CYS A 536 -13.42 20.75 0.52
CA CYS A 536 -14.87 20.68 0.35
C CYS A 536 -15.53 21.07 1.69
N VAL A 537 -16.03 22.29 1.76
CA VAL A 537 -16.87 22.79 2.85
C VAL A 537 -18.32 22.41 2.53
N ASP A 538 -19.08 21.94 3.52
CA ASP A 538 -20.47 22.36 3.67
C ASP A 538 -20.93 22.39 5.15
N PRO A 539 -21.73 23.39 5.60
CA PRO A 539 -22.12 23.59 6.99
C PRO A 539 -23.41 22.83 7.40
N PRO A 540 -23.77 22.81 8.70
CA PRO A 540 -24.48 21.70 9.32
C PRO A 540 -26.00 21.89 9.41
N LEU A 541 -26.76 20.78 9.52
CA LEU A 541 -28.07 20.80 10.18
C LEU A 541 -28.31 19.56 11.04
N ILE A 542 -28.30 19.83 12.35
CA ILE A 542 -28.76 18.98 13.45
C ILE A 542 -30.29 18.91 13.39
N THR A 543 -30.88 17.72 13.58
CA THR A 543 -32.05 17.60 14.47
C THR A 543 -32.08 16.24 15.15
N SER A 544 -31.96 16.29 16.48
CA SER A 544 -32.21 15.18 17.40
C SER A 544 -33.68 14.74 17.36
N ARG A 545 -33.97 13.45 17.59
CA ARG A 545 -35.10 13.03 18.44
C ARG A 545 -35.03 11.56 18.88
N GLN A 546 -34.92 11.44 20.20
CA GLN A 546 -35.61 10.49 21.08
C GLN A 546 -35.12 9.04 21.24
N MET A 547 -34.41 8.91 22.35
CA MET A 547 -34.16 7.74 23.18
C MET A 547 -35.43 7.32 23.96
N ARG A 548 -35.78 6.01 23.97
CA ARG A 548 -36.08 5.14 25.16
C ARG A 548 -37.22 4.11 24.96
N ARG A 549 -36.96 2.95 25.62
CA ARG A 549 -37.83 1.83 26.09
C ARG A 549 -38.12 0.74 25.04
N ASP A 550 -37.94 -0.57 25.30
CA ASP A 550 -38.25 -1.32 26.53
C ASP A 550 -37.33 -2.52 26.84
N LEU A 551 -37.24 -2.83 28.14
CA LEU A 551 -36.68 -4.03 28.76
C LEU A 551 -37.80 -5.09 28.95
N LEU A 552 -37.48 -6.38 28.71
CA LEU A 552 -37.67 -7.54 29.62
C LEU A 552 -37.98 -8.91 28.91
N LYS A 553 -36.94 -9.75 28.81
CA LYS A 553 -36.86 -11.25 29.00
C LYS A 553 -37.51 -12.18 27.94
N PRO A 554 -37.10 -13.48 27.80
CA PRO A 554 -36.17 -14.32 28.59
C PRO A 554 -34.99 -14.98 27.81
N ARG A 555 -33.99 -15.43 28.57
CA ARG A 555 -32.71 -16.02 28.10
C ARG A 555 -32.87 -17.34 27.34
N SER A 556 -32.35 -17.39 26.12
CA SER A 556 -31.89 -18.59 25.43
C SER A 556 -30.40 -18.45 25.12
N ILE A 557 -29.68 -19.57 25.10
CA ILE A 557 -28.22 -19.70 24.91
C ILE A 557 -27.75 -18.80 23.75
N THR A 558 -27.20 -17.63 24.08
CA THR A 558 -26.69 -16.67 23.10
C THR A 558 -25.28 -17.09 22.70
N ARG A 559 -25.11 -17.47 21.42
CA ARG A 559 -23.89 -17.08 20.69
C ARG A 559 -23.65 -15.62 21.04
N HIS A 560 -22.46 -15.26 21.53
CA HIS A 560 -22.02 -13.88 21.38
C HIS A 560 -21.90 -13.63 19.87
N ARG A 561 -23.01 -13.27 19.24
CA ARG A 561 -23.02 -12.49 18.02
C ARG A 561 -22.48 -11.15 18.51
N ARG A 562 -21.18 -10.86 18.29
CA ARG A 562 -20.72 -9.45 18.26
C ARG A 562 -21.76 -8.75 17.37
N ASP A 563 -22.30 -7.67 17.89
CA ASP A 563 -23.50 -7.03 17.33
C ASP A 563 -23.25 -6.76 15.84
N GLU A 564 -24.16 -7.17 14.95
CA GLU A 564 -24.02 -6.91 13.50
C GLU A 564 -24.11 -5.41 13.15
N THR A 565 -24.13 -4.55 14.17
CA THR A 565 -24.22 -3.10 14.12
C THR A 565 -22.87 -2.40 14.34
N GLU A 566 -21.83 -3.08 14.81
CA GLU A 566 -20.49 -2.49 14.93
C GLU A 566 -19.79 -2.49 13.56
N ILE A 567 -19.94 -1.37 12.86
CA ILE A 567 -19.26 -1.12 11.60
C ILE A 567 -17.83 -0.64 11.91
N TYR A 568 -16.82 -1.46 11.59
CA TYR A 568 -15.41 -1.10 11.79
C TYR A 568 -14.99 0.12 10.95
N PRO A 569 -14.06 0.96 11.45
CA PRO A 569 -13.51 2.05 10.66
C PRO A 569 -12.82 1.54 9.40
N GLY A 570 -12.98 2.27 8.31
CA GLY A 570 -12.39 1.93 7.02
C GLY A 570 -12.77 2.93 5.93
N TYR A 571 -12.55 2.55 4.68
CA TYR A 571 -12.83 3.41 3.53
C TYR A 571 -14.33 3.60 3.29
N THR A 572 -14.72 4.87 3.11
CA THR A 572 -16.03 5.29 2.61
C THR A 572 -15.83 6.16 1.36
N THR A 573 -15.50 5.51 0.25
CA THR A 573 -15.04 6.09 -1.00
C THR A 573 -16.16 6.84 -1.72
N THR A 574 -15.87 8.06 -2.19
CA THR A 574 -16.73 8.81 -3.11
C THR A 574 -15.97 9.06 -4.40
N ASP A 575 -16.53 8.56 -5.50
CA ASP A 575 -15.93 8.67 -6.83
C ASP A 575 -16.96 9.11 -7.89
N ASP A 576 -16.58 9.11 -9.17
CA ASP A 576 -17.48 9.57 -10.24
C ASP A 576 -18.73 8.69 -10.35
N PHE A 577 -18.68 7.45 -9.88
CA PHE A 577 -19.79 6.50 -9.80
C PHE A 577 -20.58 6.58 -8.49
N GLY A 578 -20.24 7.49 -7.58
CA GLY A 578 -20.98 7.73 -6.33
C GLY A 578 -20.27 7.12 -5.12
N THR A 579 -21.03 6.71 -4.11
CA THR A 579 -20.51 6.30 -2.78
C THR A 579 -20.65 4.80 -2.49
N ASP A 580 -20.99 4.01 -3.51
CA ASP A 580 -21.26 2.58 -3.37
C ASP A 580 -20.08 1.69 -3.81
N GLY A 581 -18.87 2.25 -3.92
CA GLY A 581 -17.69 1.51 -4.39
C GLY A 581 -17.22 0.43 -3.43
N ASP A 582 -17.13 0.73 -2.13
CA ASP A 582 -16.57 -0.19 -1.14
C ASP A 582 -17.47 -1.41 -0.94
N ASP A 583 -16.85 -2.58 -0.93
CA ASP A 583 -17.54 -3.87 -0.84
C ASP A 583 -18.11 -4.14 0.55
N THR A 584 -17.44 -3.65 1.58
CA THR A 584 -17.85 -3.77 2.98
C THR A 584 -18.31 -2.41 3.50
N PRO A 585 -19.39 -2.34 4.31
CA PRO A 585 -19.76 -1.11 4.99
C PRO A 585 -18.70 -0.74 6.05
N HIS A 586 -18.30 0.53 6.09
CA HIS A 586 -17.35 1.07 7.07
C HIS A 586 -17.91 2.29 7.79
N SER A 587 -17.42 2.55 9.01
CA SER A 587 -17.51 3.87 9.60
C SER A 587 -16.38 4.74 9.04
N THR A 588 -16.68 6.01 8.74
CA THR A 588 -15.70 6.92 8.15
C THR A 588 -14.58 7.22 9.14
N ILE A 589 -13.33 7.07 8.67
CA ILE A 589 -12.16 7.56 9.39
C ILE A 589 -12.04 9.07 9.11
N PRO A 590 -12.06 9.94 10.13
CA PRO A 590 -11.84 11.36 9.92
C PRO A 590 -10.41 11.59 9.40
N ARG A 591 -10.22 12.58 8.53
CA ARG A 591 -8.89 12.97 8.04
C ARG A 591 -8.69 14.46 8.21
N PHE A 592 -7.50 14.86 8.66
CA PHE A 592 -7.11 16.24 8.92
C PHE A 592 -5.84 16.56 8.13
N PRO A 593 -5.75 17.78 7.54
CA PRO A 593 -4.56 18.19 6.80
C PRO A 593 -3.35 18.27 7.74
N GLN A 594 -2.20 17.87 7.21
CA GLN A 594 -0.92 17.95 7.91
C GLN A 594 -0.02 18.97 7.20
N PRO A 595 0.87 19.67 7.93
CA PRO A 595 1.87 20.53 7.32
C PRO A 595 2.87 19.71 6.48
N ASN A 596 3.68 20.38 5.65
CA ASN A 596 4.77 19.73 4.93
C ASN A 596 5.85 19.20 5.90
N ASP A 597 6.10 19.95 6.97
CA ASP A 597 7.21 19.78 7.89
C ASP A 597 6.76 19.89 9.35
N VAL A 598 7.42 19.12 10.19
CA VAL A 598 7.31 19.15 11.66
C VAL A 598 8.65 19.55 12.26
N GLN A 599 8.61 20.26 13.39
CA GLN A 599 9.80 20.73 14.08
C GLN A 599 9.77 20.35 15.57
N ALA A 600 10.86 19.78 16.06
CA ALA A 600 11.13 19.65 17.47
C ALA A 600 12.07 20.74 17.98
N ASN A 601 11.84 21.19 19.22
CA ASN A 601 12.74 22.10 19.92
C ASN A 601 13.42 21.32 21.05
N ALA A 602 14.74 21.40 21.15
CA ALA A 602 15.49 20.73 22.23
C ALA A 602 16.58 21.62 22.84
N SER A 603 16.84 21.42 24.13
CA SER A 603 17.83 22.16 24.92
C SER A 603 17.63 23.68 24.96
N PHE A 604 16.37 24.16 24.89
CA PHE A 604 16.03 25.58 25.06
C PHE A 604 16.18 26.02 26.52
N PRO A 605 16.40 27.33 26.77
CA PRO A 605 16.47 27.87 28.13
C PRO A 605 15.22 27.54 28.96
N THR A 606 15.40 26.98 30.16
CA THR A 606 14.30 26.57 31.04
C THR A 606 13.53 27.75 31.64
N ASP A 607 14.07 28.96 31.56
CA ASP A 607 13.43 30.19 31.99
C ASP A 607 12.44 30.76 30.96
N GLY A 608 12.32 30.12 29.79
CA GLY A 608 11.44 30.54 28.70
C GLY A 608 11.98 31.69 27.86
N SER A 609 13.26 32.08 28.05
CA SER A 609 13.91 33.06 27.18
C SER A 609 14.24 32.47 25.81
N ASP A 610 14.22 33.34 24.79
CA ASP A 610 14.67 32.97 23.44
C ASP A 610 16.20 32.81 23.45
N PRO A 611 16.75 31.72 22.88
CA PRO A 611 18.20 31.59 22.74
C PRO A 611 18.74 32.60 21.72
N GLU A 612 20.00 32.99 21.85
CA GLU A 612 20.66 33.87 20.87
C GLU A 612 20.86 33.14 19.53
N THR A 613 21.33 31.89 19.61
CA THR A 613 21.60 31.01 18.47
C THR A 613 21.05 29.61 18.71
N VAL A 614 20.78 28.90 17.62
CA VAL A 614 20.36 27.49 17.63
C VAL A 614 21.13 26.69 16.59
N ASP A 615 21.30 25.41 16.82
CA ASP A 615 21.61 24.47 15.74
C ASP A 615 20.34 24.21 14.92
N LEU A 616 20.37 24.52 13.63
CA LEU A 616 19.28 24.22 12.71
C LEU A 616 19.53 22.85 12.09
N VAL A 617 18.92 21.82 12.64
CA VAL A 617 19.07 20.40 12.28
C VAL A 617 17.92 19.97 11.36
N PHE A 618 18.20 19.15 10.35
CA PHE A 618 17.20 18.66 9.40
C PHE A 618 17.64 17.34 8.74
N VAL A 619 16.69 16.60 8.19
CA VAL A 619 16.99 15.45 7.32
C VAL A 619 17.74 15.91 6.06
N SER A 620 18.77 15.18 5.65
CA SER A 620 19.77 15.67 4.68
C SER A 620 19.17 16.07 3.32
N PHE A 621 18.18 15.33 2.85
CA PHE A 621 17.62 15.54 1.51
C PHE A 621 16.89 16.87 1.34
N ILE A 622 16.44 17.50 2.43
CA ILE A 622 15.78 18.81 2.40
C ILE A 622 16.76 19.98 2.55
N GLY A 623 18.01 19.69 2.92
CA GLY A 623 19.02 20.70 3.26
C GLY A 623 19.31 21.67 2.12
N LYS A 624 19.80 21.14 0.99
CA LYS A 624 20.28 21.95 -0.14
C LYS A 624 19.17 22.70 -0.87
N ASP A 625 18.08 22.00 -1.17
CA ASP A 625 17.05 22.49 -2.10
C ASP A 625 15.92 23.25 -1.40
N TYR A 626 15.79 23.13 -0.06
CA TYR A 626 14.66 23.71 0.68
C TYR A 626 15.11 24.53 1.89
N VAL A 627 15.89 23.96 2.81
CA VAL A 627 16.31 24.65 4.04
C VAL A 627 17.26 25.81 3.75
N LEU A 628 18.28 25.61 2.90
CA LEU A 628 19.22 26.66 2.53
C LEU A 628 18.52 27.87 1.88
N PRO A 629 17.65 27.71 0.86
CA PRO A 629 16.85 28.81 0.35
C PRO A 629 16.00 29.49 1.42
N ALA A 630 15.35 28.73 2.31
CA ALA A 630 14.47 29.28 3.34
C ALA A 630 15.22 30.13 4.38
N VAL A 631 16.36 29.66 4.89
CA VAL A 631 17.14 30.42 5.88
C VAL A 631 17.79 31.67 5.24
N ASN A 632 18.21 31.60 3.97
CA ASN A 632 18.77 32.74 3.26
C ASN A 632 17.72 33.79 2.90
N GLN A 633 16.46 33.39 2.66
CA GLN A 633 15.34 34.30 2.44
C GLN A 633 15.11 35.24 3.63
N VAL A 634 15.45 34.81 4.85
CA VAL A 634 15.28 35.59 6.09
C VAL A 634 16.56 36.28 6.57
N GLY A 635 17.53 36.46 5.66
CA GLY A 635 18.77 37.17 5.92
C GLY A 635 19.94 36.29 6.37
N GLY A 636 19.81 34.97 6.28
CA GLY A 636 20.95 34.04 6.33
C GLY A 636 21.89 34.25 5.14
N SER A 637 23.11 33.74 5.24
CA SER A 637 24.10 33.78 4.15
C SER A 637 24.89 32.46 4.12
N TYR A 638 24.15 31.36 4.12
CA TYR A 638 24.69 30.00 4.19
C TYR A 638 24.75 29.36 2.80
N THR A 639 25.76 28.54 2.57
CA THR A 639 25.95 27.78 1.32
C THR A 639 25.98 26.28 1.59
N ALA A 640 26.12 25.47 0.53
CA ALA A 640 26.19 24.01 0.68
C ALA A 640 27.40 23.56 1.51
N GLU A 641 28.46 24.37 1.56
CA GLU A 641 29.66 24.15 2.36
C GLU A 641 29.43 24.31 3.87
N ASP A 642 28.35 24.99 4.28
CA ASP A 642 27.98 25.15 5.70
C ASP A 642 27.19 23.97 6.26
N LEU A 643 26.70 23.09 5.38
CA LEU A 643 25.95 21.89 5.76
C LEU A 643 26.89 20.84 6.36
N GLN A 644 26.69 20.52 7.64
CA GLN A 644 27.52 19.55 8.36
C GLN A 644 26.68 18.33 8.78
N PRO A 645 27.26 17.11 8.85
CA PRO A 645 26.59 15.97 9.48
C PRO A 645 26.30 16.26 10.96
N TYR A 646 25.09 15.97 11.43
CA TYR A 646 24.68 16.20 12.81
C TYR A 646 24.79 14.94 13.68
N THR A 647 24.24 13.83 13.20
CA THR A 647 24.30 12.52 13.86
C THR A 647 25.39 11.63 13.25
N PRO A 648 25.84 10.57 13.96
CA PRO A 648 26.67 9.53 13.37
C PRO A 648 26.04 8.94 12.09
N PRO A 649 26.84 8.45 11.12
CA PRO A 649 26.33 7.92 9.85
C PRO A 649 25.37 6.73 9.99
N ASP A 650 25.45 5.99 11.10
CA ASP A 650 24.60 4.86 11.43
C ASP A 650 23.30 5.25 12.15
N PHE A 651 23.08 6.54 12.42
CA PHE A 651 21.81 7.05 12.98
C PHE A 651 21.04 7.85 11.93
N THR A 652 19.90 7.30 11.54
CA THR A 652 19.04 7.79 10.46
C THR A 652 17.58 7.93 10.91
N GLY A 653 16.75 8.57 10.07
CA GLY A 653 15.36 8.91 10.40
C GLY A 653 14.48 7.74 10.84
N ASP A 654 14.62 6.57 10.22
CA ASP A 654 13.94 5.31 10.55
C ASP A 654 14.20 4.84 12.00
N MET A 655 15.32 5.25 12.59
CA MET A 655 15.67 4.87 13.96
C MET A 655 15.04 5.76 15.02
N VAL A 656 14.51 6.94 14.68
CA VAL A 656 14.02 7.94 15.64
C VAL A 656 12.92 7.36 16.53
N LEU A 657 11.87 6.80 15.94
CA LEU A 657 10.76 6.20 16.70
C LEU A 657 11.19 4.92 17.42
N MET A 658 12.08 4.13 16.81
CA MET A 658 12.61 2.92 17.42
C MET A 658 13.38 3.23 18.71
N LYS A 659 14.30 4.20 18.66
CA LYS A 659 15.07 4.63 19.83
C LYS A 659 14.21 5.30 20.88
N TYR A 660 13.22 6.08 20.47
CA TYR A 660 12.27 6.65 21.42
C TYR A 660 11.48 5.56 22.16
N ALA A 661 10.98 4.56 21.44
CA ALA A 661 10.27 3.43 22.02
C ALA A 661 11.15 2.61 22.99
N GLU A 662 12.43 2.38 22.63
CA GLU A 662 13.43 1.76 23.51
C GLU A 662 13.72 2.57 24.78
N MET A 663 13.62 3.90 24.72
CA MET A 663 13.88 4.76 25.88
C MET A 663 12.68 4.86 26.83
N PHE A 664 11.46 4.97 26.27
CA PHE A 664 10.29 5.40 27.05
C PHE A 664 9.22 4.31 27.24
N TRP A 665 9.25 3.21 26.47
CA TRP A 665 8.18 2.21 26.45
C TRP A 665 8.63 0.77 26.79
N GLN A 666 9.81 0.62 27.40
CA GLN A 666 10.33 -0.69 27.85
C GLN A 666 9.58 -1.26 29.05
N GLU A 667 9.21 -0.42 30.01
CA GLU A 667 8.53 -0.86 31.24
C GLU A 667 7.22 -1.59 30.95
N GLY A 668 6.54 -1.25 29.84
CA GLY A 668 5.30 -1.87 29.41
C GLY A 668 5.45 -3.23 28.72
N VAL A 669 6.66 -3.63 28.31
CA VAL A 669 6.90 -4.87 27.53
C VAL A 669 6.44 -6.14 28.27
N PRO A 670 6.75 -6.36 29.57
CA PRO A 670 6.35 -7.57 30.28
C PRO A 670 4.83 -7.76 30.38
N THR A 671 4.07 -6.66 30.33
CA THR A 671 2.61 -6.64 30.44
C THR A 671 1.94 -6.24 29.13
N CYS A 672 2.68 -6.22 28.01
CA CYS A 672 2.16 -5.71 26.76
C CYS A 672 1.05 -6.64 26.27
N PRO A 673 -0.18 -6.12 26.04
CA PRO A 673 -1.25 -6.96 25.54
C PRO A 673 -0.89 -7.36 24.12
N PHE A 674 -0.54 -8.63 23.92
CA PHE A 674 -0.46 -9.24 22.59
C PHE A 674 -1.88 -9.32 22.02
N ALA A 675 -2.42 -8.17 21.59
CA ALA A 675 -3.70 -7.97 20.93
C ALA A 675 -4.77 -9.04 21.23
N LEU A 676 -5.09 -9.33 22.50
CA LEU A 676 -6.13 -10.30 22.89
C LEU A 676 -6.66 -10.03 24.32
N GLU A 677 -7.23 -8.85 24.57
CA GLU A 677 -8.32 -8.70 25.54
C GLU A 677 -9.27 -7.58 25.07
N SER A 678 -10.23 -7.94 24.19
CA SER A 678 -11.49 -7.19 24.03
C SER A 678 -12.61 -8.09 23.50
#